data_AF-A0A2E5X8C3-F1
#
_entry.id   AF-A0A2E5X8C3-F1
#
_cell.length_a   1.000
_cell.length_b   1.000
_cell.length_c   1.000
_cell.angle_alpha   90.00
_cell.angle_beta   90.00
_cell.angle_gamma   90.00
#
_symmetry.space_group_name_H-M   'P 1'
#
loop_
_entity.id
_entity.type
_entity.pdbx_description
1 polymer ?
#
loop_
_entity_poly.entity_id
_entity_poly.type
_entity_poly.pdbx_seq_one_letter_code
_entity_poly.pdbx_strand_id
1 'polypeptide(L)'
;MELMLVLSFLFFMTLFAGVGLASMFVKEDTTDDYLVAGRGMHPALAALSAVSTWNSGYMFIGFIGFTYVMGFNVLWLGIVSTIGQLVAWIWLYKFIQSEGQERGVRSLSSLVAEKAGAPEAKLAAVLSVLFLSIYAAAQLTSGGKALYVMMGWNEMTGILIGFVLVVAYCYAGGIRASIWTDAVQSCVMLVGSTILCWIALQEVGGFSGMTSGLKAQDPVLISFLPPDLRFGFSMWAFAFFLGGLGVAGQPQVVSRVMTLGSDSDRKQAMVWFFVWQTPFIGLMLIIGLASRVLFSEGSFDPELGLPILAMETMPAIGVGMILASIFAATMSTADSQVLACTAAITDDIRPEWRDDHKTTQMVTLFVAAFATMISIGGLYIPGGDSVFVLVVLAVYGLGGIFIPLLTIRWMGYKPDTTHSLVMMGSAFVGVIGWSFLGFAGADGIFPSVPGMGAAFLAHFVMNQIRTPELSSLGRYDWPDLEKLGAIGFVIGVIFFAGELSYLVNAPDSSDSMGGVGDYTIDSTLFVDDFADGTEYVMDGDTVMLDFNTNSVETWENGDNVVGVRVTMNFGEDETKSGLLCGISNEAPDTVTGTVAHDDQNQTLQGDNQGGNGILIFEMIWYNSSLVESGNASGLSESEIHSQLDAGDTGLGVYSVEITVEADAGGNGACNHSDDGEEVTYSLQLLVLDYSIEAA
;
A
#
# COMPACT_ATOMS: atom_id res chain seq x y z
N MET A 1 33.84 4.70 2.74
CA MET A 1 32.53 5.37 2.82
C MET A 1 31.66 4.71 3.87
N GLU A 2 31.51 3.38 3.81
CA GLU A 2 30.67 2.57 4.71
C GLU A 2 30.93 2.77 6.21
N LEU A 3 32.18 2.69 6.69
CA LEU A 3 32.43 2.83 8.14
C LEU A 3 31.97 4.18 8.71
N MET A 4 32.20 5.29 7.98
CA MET A 4 31.77 6.62 8.43
C MET A 4 30.25 6.78 8.40
N LEU A 5 29.59 6.17 7.41
CA LEU A 5 28.13 6.12 7.32
C LEU A 5 27.56 5.37 8.53
N VAL A 6 28.06 4.17 8.80
CA VAL A 6 27.64 3.33 9.93
C VAL A 6 27.87 4.07 11.26
N LEU A 7 29.04 4.70 11.44
CA LEU A 7 29.32 5.49 12.65
C LEU A 7 28.37 6.69 12.80
N SER A 8 28.05 7.37 11.71
CA SER A 8 27.06 8.47 11.72
C SER A 8 25.67 7.97 12.11
N PHE A 9 25.22 6.90 11.46
CA PHE A 9 23.95 6.26 11.77
C PHE A 9 23.89 5.85 13.24
N LEU A 10 24.86 5.06 13.74
CA LEU A 10 24.91 4.60 15.12
C LEU A 10 24.99 5.76 16.14
N PHE A 11 25.62 6.88 15.78
CA PHE A 11 25.64 8.07 16.62
C PHE A 11 24.23 8.62 16.85
N PHE A 12 23.43 8.81 15.79
CA PHE A 12 22.04 9.27 15.93
C PHE A 12 21.16 8.23 16.63
N MET A 13 21.33 6.94 16.32
CA MET A 13 20.57 5.87 16.99
C MET A 13 20.87 5.82 18.50
N THR A 14 22.13 6.00 18.89
CA THR A 14 22.53 6.07 20.30
C THR A 14 21.97 7.32 20.98
N LEU A 15 21.92 8.46 20.26
CA LEU A 15 21.29 9.68 20.76
C LEU A 15 19.80 9.44 21.06
N PHE A 16 19.06 8.83 20.14
CA PHE A 16 17.64 8.53 20.33
C PHE A 16 17.43 7.57 21.49
N ALA A 17 18.16 6.46 21.53
CA ALA A 17 18.09 5.49 22.62
C ALA A 17 18.42 6.14 23.97
N GLY A 18 19.46 6.98 24.04
CA GLY A 18 19.86 7.69 25.27
C GLY A 18 18.76 8.61 25.81
N VAL A 19 18.08 9.35 24.93
CA VAL A 19 16.96 10.23 25.30
C VAL A 19 15.75 9.41 25.79
N GLY A 20 15.43 8.31 25.10
CA GLY A 20 14.35 7.40 25.50
C GLY A 20 14.61 6.78 26.87
N LEU A 21 15.84 6.33 27.12
CA LEU A 21 16.27 5.79 28.42
C LEU A 21 16.26 6.85 29.53
N ALA A 22 16.56 8.11 29.21
CA ALA A 22 16.52 9.20 30.20
C ALA A 22 15.11 9.46 30.74
N SER A 23 14.06 9.14 29.97
CA SER A 23 12.67 9.27 30.44
C SER A 23 12.35 8.33 31.60
N MET A 24 13.09 7.22 31.75
CA MET A 24 12.91 6.26 32.84
C MET A 24 13.21 6.85 34.23
N PHE A 25 13.99 7.94 34.30
CA PHE A 25 14.30 8.60 35.57
C PHE A 25 13.13 9.41 36.14
N VAL A 26 12.10 9.67 35.34
CA VAL A 26 10.95 10.52 35.71
C VAL A 26 9.60 9.84 35.55
N LYS A 27 9.58 8.57 35.13
CA LYS A 27 8.34 7.80 34.93
C LYS A 27 7.73 7.36 36.26
N GLU A 28 6.44 7.09 36.24
CA GLU A 28 5.71 6.43 37.32
C GLU A 28 5.22 5.05 36.85
N ASP A 29 5.25 4.05 37.73
CA ASP A 29 4.82 2.67 37.41
C ASP A 29 3.29 2.53 37.47
N THR A 30 2.58 3.37 36.72
CA THR A 30 1.13 3.36 36.59
C THR A 30 0.72 3.25 35.13
N THR A 31 -0.44 2.65 34.85
CA THR A 31 -0.96 2.57 33.47
C THR A 31 -1.30 3.96 32.89
N ASP A 32 -1.66 4.93 33.73
CA ASP A 32 -1.94 6.30 33.30
C ASP A 32 -0.68 7.05 32.87
N ASP A 33 0.42 6.94 33.63
CA ASP A 33 1.72 7.47 33.16
C ASP A 33 2.21 6.75 31.91
N TYR A 34 2.04 5.42 31.86
CA TYR A 34 2.52 4.60 30.76
C TYR A 34 1.81 4.89 29.42
N LEU A 35 0.50 5.13 29.42
CA LEU A 35 -0.28 5.33 28.19
C LEU A 35 -0.58 6.80 27.86
N VAL A 36 -0.61 7.70 28.85
CA VAL A 36 -0.91 9.14 28.63
C VAL A 36 0.00 10.11 29.40
N ALA A 37 1.12 9.64 29.95
CA ALA A 37 2.12 10.46 30.66
C ALA A 37 1.54 11.33 31.79
N GLY A 38 0.50 10.83 32.47
CA GLY A 38 -0.18 11.54 33.55
C GLY A 38 -0.84 12.86 33.12
N ARG A 39 -1.03 13.07 31.81
CA ARG A 39 -1.63 14.26 31.20
C ARG A 39 -0.91 15.59 31.56
N GLY A 40 0.40 15.50 31.81
CA GLY A 40 1.25 16.64 32.17
C GLY A 40 2.36 16.93 31.17
N MET A 41 2.22 16.49 29.91
CA MET A 41 3.28 16.65 28.92
C MET A 41 3.38 18.11 28.45
N HIS A 42 4.60 18.59 28.24
CA HIS A 42 4.80 19.94 27.70
C HIS A 42 4.26 20.03 26.26
N PRO A 43 3.48 21.07 25.90
CA PRO A 43 2.80 21.17 24.60
C PRO A 43 3.71 21.02 23.38
N ALA A 44 4.92 21.60 23.44
CA ALA A 44 5.88 21.49 22.35
C ALA A 44 6.34 20.04 22.11
N LEU A 45 6.59 19.27 23.17
CA LEU A 45 7.05 17.88 23.04
C LEU A 45 5.93 16.99 22.50
N ALA A 46 4.71 17.14 23.04
CA ALA A 46 3.54 16.41 22.54
C ALA A 46 3.25 16.73 21.07
N ALA A 47 3.42 17.98 20.64
CA ALA A 47 3.23 18.39 19.25
C ALA A 47 4.30 17.84 18.30
N LEU A 48 5.57 17.92 18.70
CA LEU A 48 6.68 17.35 17.92
C LEU A 48 6.58 15.82 17.82
N SER A 49 6.10 15.16 18.86
CA SER A 49 5.77 13.74 18.81
C SER A 49 4.60 13.47 17.87
N ALA A 50 3.48 14.17 18.04
CA ALA A 50 2.29 13.99 17.19
C ALA A 50 2.59 14.20 15.70
N VAL A 51 3.42 15.19 15.36
CA VAL A 51 3.79 15.48 13.97
C VAL A 51 4.80 14.45 13.44
N SER A 52 5.77 14.00 14.24
CA SER A 52 6.70 12.93 13.85
C SER A 52 5.94 11.64 13.52
N THR A 53 5.06 11.20 14.43
CA THR A 53 4.18 10.03 14.26
C THR A 53 3.24 10.17 13.06
N TRP A 54 2.76 11.38 12.76
CA TRP A 54 1.86 11.60 11.62
C TRP A 54 2.60 11.46 10.27
N ASN A 55 3.81 12.01 10.17
CA ASN A 55 4.56 11.95 8.91
C ASN A 55 5.06 10.53 8.61
N SER A 56 5.51 9.80 9.63
CA SER A 56 5.91 8.39 9.55
C SER A 56 6.96 8.07 8.48
N GLY A 57 7.30 6.79 8.32
CA GLY A 57 8.11 6.32 7.19
C GLY A 57 7.48 6.63 5.82
N TYR A 58 6.16 6.79 5.78
CA TYR A 58 5.43 7.20 4.57
C TYR A 58 6.00 8.48 3.97
N MET A 59 6.25 9.53 4.77
CA MET A 59 6.71 10.80 4.21
C MET A 59 8.10 10.75 3.58
N PHE A 60 8.95 9.80 4.00
CA PHE A 60 10.30 9.63 3.46
C PHE A 60 10.39 8.67 2.27
N ILE A 61 9.42 7.76 2.14
CA ILE A 61 9.42 6.68 1.14
C ILE A 61 8.19 6.84 0.23
N GLY A 62 6.99 6.51 0.73
CA GLY A 62 5.76 6.53 -0.07
C GLY A 62 5.35 7.91 -0.62
N PHE A 63 5.51 8.99 0.15
CA PHE A 63 5.18 10.34 -0.31
C PHE A 63 6.18 10.86 -1.35
N ILE A 64 7.45 10.44 -1.25
CA ILE A 64 8.47 10.75 -2.25
C ILE A 64 8.12 10.06 -3.56
N GLY A 65 7.78 8.77 -3.53
CA GLY A 65 7.31 8.03 -4.71
C GLY A 65 6.03 8.62 -5.29
N PHE A 66 5.06 8.97 -4.44
CA PHE A 66 3.82 9.63 -4.89
C PHE A 66 4.09 10.98 -5.55
N THR A 67 4.97 11.81 -4.98
CA THR A 67 5.36 13.11 -5.57
C THR A 67 6.12 12.93 -6.87
N TYR A 68 6.98 11.92 -6.94
CA TYR A 68 7.76 11.58 -8.13
C TYR A 68 6.84 11.29 -9.33
N VAL A 69 5.77 10.52 -9.11
CA VAL A 69 4.78 10.17 -10.15
C VAL A 69 3.89 11.37 -10.48
N MET A 70 3.39 12.07 -9.45
CA MET A 70 2.32 13.05 -9.61
C MET A 70 2.77 14.45 -10.06
N GLY A 71 4.03 14.82 -9.84
CA GLY A 71 4.52 16.16 -10.19
C GLY A 71 3.83 17.28 -9.37
N PHE A 72 3.56 18.42 -9.98
CA PHE A 72 3.09 19.63 -9.28
C PHE A 72 1.67 19.52 -8.70
N ASN A 73 0.85 18.62 -9.23
CA ASN A 73 -0.54 18.48 -8.77
C ASN A 73 -0.63 18.07 -7.28
N VAL A 74 0.41 17.42 -6.73
CA VAL A 74 0.47 16.96 -5.33
C VAL A 74 0.51 18.12 -4.33
N LEU A 75 0.74 19.36 -4.79
CA LEU A 75 0.58 20.57 -3.97
C LEU A 75 -0.84 20.72 -3.42
N TRP A 76 -1.87 20.27 -4.15
CA TRP A 76 -3.24 20.27 -3.65
C TRP A 76 -3.42 19.37 -2.44
N LEU A 77 -2.79 18.19 -2.46
CA LEU A 77 -2.76 17.31 -1.29
C LEU A 77 -2.19 18.07 -0.09
N GLY A 78 -1.02 18.70 -0.25
CA GLY A 78 -0.37 19.44 0.83
C GLY A 78 -1.24 20.56 1.40
N ILE A 79 -1.82 21.40 0.55
CA ILE A 79 -2.63 22.55 0.97
C ILE A 79 -3.96 22.10 1.58
N VAL A 80 -4.72 21.25 0.87
CA VAL A 80 -6.09 20.92 1.25
C VAL A 80 -6.12 19.96 2.44
N SER A 81 -5.16 19.03 2.54
CA SER A 81 -5.01 18.19 3.75
C SER A 81 -4.60 19.02 4.96
N THR A 82 -3.77 20.05 4.81
CA THR A 82 -3.40 20.97 5.91
C THR A 82 -4.63 21.71 6.43
N ILE A 83 -5.54 22.12 5.55
CA ILE A 83 -6.83 22.72 5.96
C ILE A 83 -7.67 21.72 6.75
N GLY A 84 -7.77 20.46 6.29
CA GLY A 84 -8.46 19.39 7.02
C GLY A 84 -7.87 19.16 8.42
N GLN A 85 -6.55 19.13 8.52
CA GLN A 85 -5.84 19.00 9.79
C GLN A 85 -6.09 20.20 10.72
N LEU A 86 -6.12 21.42 10.17
CA LEU A 86 -6.40 22.62 10.95
C LEU A 86 -7.81 22.57 11.54
N VAL A 87 -8.80 22.15 10.75
CA VAL A 87 -10.17 21.92 11.21
C VAL A 87 -10.21 20.87 12.32
N ALA A 88 -9.50 19.75 12.13
CA ALA A 88 -9.37 18.69 13.13
C ALA A 88 -8.78 19.23 14.45
N TRP A 89 -7.73 20.06 14.38
CA TRP A 89 -7.15 20.72 15.54
C TRP A 89 -8.09 21.70 16.23
N ILE A 90 -8.82 22.54 15.50
CA ILE A 90 -9.70 23.53 16.11
C ILE A 90 -10.89 22.86 16.81
N TRP A 91 -11.46 21.81 16.22
CA TRP A 91 -12.73 21.22 16.69
C TRP A 91 -12.57 19.84 17.32
N LEU A 92 -12.07 18.86 16.58
CA LEU A 92 -12.05 17.45 17.01
C LEU A 92 -11.03 17.21 18.13
N TYR A 93 -9.81 17.72 18.01
CA TYR A 93 -8.81 17.56 19.08
C TYR A 93 -9.18 18.31 20.37
N LYS A 94 -9.96 19.39 20.28
CA LYS A 94 -10.53 20.02 21.48
C LYS A 94 -11.51 19.07 22.19
N PHE A 95 -12.40 18.45 21.43
CA PHE A 95 -13.34 17.47 21.96
C PHE A 95 -12.64 16.26 22.57
N ILE A 96 -11.71 15.66 21.82
CA ILE A 96 -10.93 14.49 22.23
C ILE A 96 -10.14 14.77 23.51
N GLN A 97 -9.46 15.91 23.61
CA GLN A 97 -8.68 16.29 24.80
C GLN A 97 -9.60 16.49 26.02
N SER A 98 -10.71 17.22 25.87
CA SER A 98 -11.65 17.49 26.97
C SER A 98 -12.27 16.20 27.49
N GLU A 99 -12.84 15.39 26.60
CA GLU A 99 -13.47 14.11 26.95
C GLU A 99 -12.46 13.12 27.53
N GLY A 100 -11.25 13.07 26.95
CA GLY A 100 -10.13 12.26 27.42
C GLY A 100 -9.76 12.57 28.87
N GLN A 101 -9.66 13.87 29.19
CA GLN A 101 -9.35 14.37 30.53
C GLN A 101 -10.52 14.13 31.50
N GLU A 102 -11.74 14.54 31.13
CA GLU A 102 -12.92 14.50 32.01
C GLU A 102 -13.33 13.07 32.39
N ARG A 103 -13.17 12.13 31.47
CA ARG A 103 -13.56 10.72 31.66
C ARG A 103 -12.39 9.83 32.09
N GLY A 104 -11.17 10.36 32.10
CA GLY A 104 -9.95 9.61 32.41
C GLY A 104 -9.69 8.44 31.46
N VAL A 105 -10.10 8.55 30.19
CA VAL A 105 -9.86 7.52 29.17
C VAL A 105 -8.46 7.69 28.57
N ARG A 106 -7.90 6.60 28.02
CA ARG A 106 -6.53 6.57 27.47
C ARG A 106 -6.47 6.04 26.03
N SER A 107 -7.58 5.49 25.54
CA SER A 107 -7.73 4.99 24.17
C SER A 107 -8.73 5.83 23.40
N LEU A 108 -8.46 6.08 22.11
CA LEU A 108 -9.42 6.72 21.21
C LEU A 108 -10.70 5.89 21.07
N SER A 109 -10.59 4.56 21.13
CA SER A 109 -11.74 3.65 21.03
C SER A 109 -12.73 3.84 22.18
N SER A 110 -12.26 4.24 23.36
CA SER A 110 -13.16 4.57 24.48
C SER A 110 -14.05 5.80 24.21
N LEU A 111 -13.60 6.71 23.34
CA LEU A 111 -14.33 7.96 23.04
C LEU A 111 -15.55 7.74 22.13
N VAL A 112 -15.67 6.58 21.47
CA VAL A 112 -16.87 6.25 20.67
C VAL A 112 -18.03 5.70 21.51
N ALA A 113 -17.82 5.47 22.81
CA ALA A 113 -18.82 4.95 23.74
C ALA A 113 -19.04 5.91 24.93
N GLU A 114 -20.16 5.74 25.65
CA GLU A 114 -20.39 6.43 26.94
C GLU A 114 -19.81 5.68 28.14
N LYS A 115 -19.62 4.35 28.02
CA LYS A 115 -19.16 3.48 29.11
C LYS A 115 -17.97 2.64 28.64
N ALA A 116 -16.98 2.49 29.53
CA ALA A 116 -15.85 1.61 29.28
C ALA A 116 -16.32 0.16 29.07
N GLY A 117 -15.70 -0.54 28.10
CA GLY A 117 -16.04 -1.92 27.76
C GLY A 117 -17.39 -2.12 27.05
N ALA A 118 -18.06 -1.04 26.62
CA ALA A 118 -19.26 -1.14 25.79
C ALA A 118 -18.97 -1.82 24.44
N PRO A 119 -19.95 -2.52 23.82
CA PRO A 119 -19.73 -3.24 22.57
C PRO A 119 -19.17 -2.36 21.44
N GLU A 120 -19.60 -1.10 21.36
CA GLU A 120 -19.09 -0.15 20.37
C GLU A 120 -17.63 0.25 20.61
N ALA A 121 -17.19 0.43 21.87
CA ALA A 121 -15.78 0.66 22.19
C ALA A 121 -14.94 -0.57 21.87
N LYS A 122 -15.46 -1.77 22.14
CA LYS A 122 -14.79 -3.05 21.81
C LYS A 122 -14.61 -3.22 20.31
N LEU A 123 -15.63 -2.95 19.50
CA LEU A 123 -15.50 -3.03 18.04
C LEU A 123 -14.48 -2.01 17.53
N ALA A 124 -14.57 -0.75 17.99
CA ALA A 124 -13.59 0.28 17.62
C ALA A 124 -12.16 -0.12 18.00
N ALA A 125 -11.97 -0.76 19.16
CA ALA A 125 -10.67 -1.23 19.63
C ALA A 125 -10.15 -2.41 18.80
N VAL A 126 -10.98 -3.39 18.45
CA VAL A 126 -10.60 -4.51 17.57
C VAL A 126 -10.19 -4.00 16.18
N LEU A 127 -10.97 -3.09 15.60
CA LEU A 127 -10.64 -2.48 14.31
C LEU A 127 -9.36 -1.63 14.41
N SER A 128 -9.17 -0.92 15.52
CA SER A 128 -7.93 -0.17 15.78
C SER A 128 -6.72 -1.08 15.81
N VAL A 129 -6.77 -2.16 16.59
CA VAL A 129 -5.66 -3.13 16.69
C VAL A 129 -5.35 -3.75 15.33
N LEU A 130 -6.37 -4.09 14.54
CA LEU A 130 -6.19 -4.63 13.18
C LEU A 130 -5.43 -3.66 12.28
N PHE A 131 -5.96 -2.44 12.07
CA PHE A 131 -5.35 -1.48 11.15
C PHE A 131 -3.99 -0.96 11.66
N LEU A 132 -3.85 -0.70 12.96
CA LEU A 132 -2.59 -0.21 13.53
C LEU A 132 -1.49 -1.28 13.56
N SER A 133 -1.81 -2.56 13.70
CA SER A 133 -0.78 -3.62 13.64
C SER A 133 -0.23 -3.76 12.22
N ILE A 134 -1.10 -3.67 11.20
CA ILE A 134 -0.68 -3.63 9.79
C ILE A 134 0.17 -2.38 9.52
N TYR A 135 -0.25 -1.24 10.04
CA TYR A 135 0.49 0.00 9.87
C TYR A 135 1.86 -0.04 10.57
N ALA A 136 1.94 -0.60 11.79
CA ALA A 136 3.21 -0.80 12.49
C ALA A 136 4.14 -1.75 11.74
N ALA A 137 3.59 -2.81 11.14
CA ALA A 137 4.36 -3.68 10.26
C ALA A 137 4.96 -2.92 9.07
N ALA A 138 4.16 -2.07 8.41
CA ALA A 138 4.63 -1.24 7.30
C ALA A 138 5.76 -0.27 7.72
N GLN A 139 5.74 0.23 8.96
CA GLN A 139 6.82 1.07 9.49
C GLN A 139 8.13 0.29 9.65
N LEU A 140 8.06 -0.92 10.18
CA LEU A 140 9.24 -1.77 10.33
C LEU A 140 9.80 -2.18 8.97
N THR A 141 8.94 -2.51 8.00
CA THR A 141 9.32 -2.81 6.62
C THR A 141 10.01 -1.61 5.96
N SER A 142 9.47 -0.39 6.13
CA SER A 142 10.08 0.84 5.63
C SER A 142 11.51 1.07 6.16
N GLY A 143 11.74 0.80 7.46
CA GLY A 143 13.08 0.84 8.05
C GLY A 143 14.01 -0.25 7.47
N GLY A 144 13.47 -1.45 7.20
CA GLY A 144 14.15 -2.54 6.51
C GLY A 144 14.64 -2.15 5.11
N LYS A 145 13.73 -1.64 4.26
CA LYS A 145 14.03 -1.19 2.89
C LYS A 145 15.11 -0.11 2.86
N ALA A 146 14.99 0.91 3.71
CA ALA A 146 15.99 1.98 3.78
C ALA A 146 17.38 1.46 4.15
N LEU A 147 17.45 0.50 5.08
CA LEU A 147 18.71 -0.12 5.51
C LEU A 147 19.32 -0.99 4.40
N TYR A 148 18.49 -1.72 3.65
CA TYR A 148 18.93 -2.50 2.49
C TYR A 148 19.48 -1.60 1.38
N VAL A 149 18.74 -0.56 0.99
CA VAL A 149 19.15 0.33 -0.09
C VAL A 149 20.40 1.13 0.28
N MET A 150 20.49 1.63 1.52
CA MET A 150 21.57 2.55 1.90
C MET A 150 22.85 1.87 2.40
N MET A 151 22.77 0.61 2.85
CA MET A 151 23.92 -0.11 3.42
C MET A 151 24.13 -1.52 2.83
N GLY A 152 23.25 -2.01 1.96
CA GLY A 152 23.29 -3.37 1.42
C GLY A 152 22.99 -4.45 2.46
N TRP A 153 22.42 -4.08 3.60
CA TRP A 153 22.12 -5.02 4.69
C TRP A 153 20.75 -5.68 4.48
N ASN A 154 20.62 -6.97 4.78
CA ASN A 154 19.35 -7.68 4.63
C ASN A 154 18.19 -6.96 5.35
N GLU A 155 17.06 -6.76 4.67
CA GLU A 155 15.87 -6.05 5.19
C GLU A 155 15.38 -6.57 6.55
N MET A 156 15.44 -7.90 6.76
CA MET A 156 15.09 -8.54 8.03
C MET A 156 15.93 -7.97 9.18
N THR A 157 17.20 -7.64 8.93
CA THR A 157 18.07 -7.01 9.94
C THR A 157 17.52 -5.64 10.33
N GLY A 158 17.07 -4.85 9.36
CA GLY A 158 16.48 -3.52 9.63
C GLY A 158 15.18 -3.62 10.41
N ILE A 159 14.31 -4.57 10.05
CA ILE A 159 13.06 -4.87 10.79
C ILE A 159 13.37 -5.23 12.25
N LEU A 160 14.33 -6.14 12.47
CA LEU A 160 14.70 -6.57 13.83
C LEU A 160 15.35 -5.44 14.65
N ILE A 161 16.15 -4.57 14.02
CA ILE A 161 16.67 -3.37 14.66
C ILE A 161 15.51 -2.45 15.08
N GLY A 162 14.56 -2.20 14.19
CA GLY A 162 13.36 -1.40 14.47
C GLY A 162 12.57 -1.97 15.66
N PHE A 163 12.32 -3.29 15.65
CA PHE A 163 11.64 -3.98 16.76
C PHE A 163 12.37 -3.81 18.10
N VAL A 164 13.68 -4.07 18.13
CA VAL A 164 14.48 -3.97 19.37
C VAL A 164 14.42 -2.54 19.92
N LEU A 165 14.51 -1.54 19.06
CA LEU A 165 14.51 -0.14 19.48
C LEU A 165 13.14 0.29 20.00
N VAL A 166 12.06 -0.01 19.25
CA VAL A 166 10.68 0.24 19.71
C VAL A 166 10.46 -0.43 21.07
N VAL A 167 10.83 -1.69 21.24
CA VAL A 167 10.68 -2.38 22.53
C VAL A 167 11.54 -1.74 23.62
N ALA A 168 12.80 -1.40 23.34
CA ALA A 168 13.76 -0.96 24.35
C ALA A 168 13.28 0.26 25.15
N TYR A 169 12.69 1.26 24.49
CA TYR A 169 12.21 2.45 25.19
C TYR A 169 10.69 2.43 25.46
N CYS A 170 9.86 1.82 24.61
CA CYS A 170 8.40 1.77 24.87
C CYS A 170 8.02 0.82 26.00
N TYR A 171 8.63 -0.36 26.06
CA TYR A 171 8.37 -1.28 27.15
C TYR A 171 8.78 -0.65 28.50
N ALA A 172 9.92 0.06 28.51
CA ALA A 172 10.49 0.61 29.73
C ALA A 172 9.81 1.91 30.20
N GLY A 173 9.49 2.85 29.30
CA GLY A 173 9.02 4.20 29.64
C GLY A 173 7.72 4.64 28.96
N GLY A 174 7.04 3.77 28.21
CA GLY A 174 5.73 4.02 27.64
C GLY A 174 5.68 5.23 26.72
N ILE A 175 4.54 5.93 26.71
CA ILE A 175 4.32 7.10 25.86
C ILE A 175 5.25 8.27 26.22
N ARG A 176 5.70 8.36 27.49
CA ARG A 176 6.64 9.41 27.92
C ARG A 176 7.99 9.25 27.22
N ALA A 177 8.50 8.02 27.16
CA ALA A 177 9.73 7.71 26.44
C ALA A 177 9.59 8.04 24.96
N SER A 178 8.50 7.57 24.34
CA SER A 178 8.21 7.84 22.93
C SER A 178 8.14 9.34 22.63
N ILE A 179 7.39 10.13 23.41
CA ILE A 179 7.30 11.58 23.18
C ILE A 179 8.68 12.27 23.26
N TRP A 180 9.55 11.84 24.16
CA TRP A 180 10.89 12.41 24.31
C TRP A 180 11.81 12.03 23.13
N THR A 181 11.78 10.76 22.70
CA THR A 181 12.53 10.32 21.52
C THR A 181 12.05 11.04 20.28
N ASP A 182 10.73 11.12 20.08
CA ASP A 182 10.12 11.74 18.91
C ASP A 182 10.47 13.22 18.79
N ALA A 183 10.54 13.94 19.92
CA ALA A 183 10.91 15.35 19.92
C ALA A 183 12.34 15.56 19.38
N VAL A 184 13.29 14.72 19.77
CA VAL A 184 14.68 14.79 19.27
C VAL A 184 14.77 14.29 17.83
N GLN A 185 14.08 13.20 17.52
CA GLN A 185 13.97 12.60 16.18
C GLN A 185 13.40 13.60 15.16
N SER A 186 12.32 14.30 15.50
CA SER A 186 11.71 15.33 14.64
C SER A 186 12.66 16.49 14.31
N CYS A 187 13.59 16.81 15.22
CA CYS A 187 14.62 17.81 14.97
C CYS A 187 15.66 17.30 13.96
N VAL A 188 16.10 16.04 14.12
CA VAL A 188 17.03 15.40 13.17
C VAL A 188 16.40 15.27 11.78
N MET A 189 15.14 14.83 11.71
CA MET A 189 14.37 14.74 10.46
C MET A 189 14.32 16.09 9.75
N LEU A 190 13.97 17.17 10.45
CA LEU A 190 13.85 18.50 9.86
C LEU A 190 15.21 19.03 9.37
N VAL A 191 16.27 18.87 10.16
CA VAL A 191 17.63 19.30 9.80
C VAL A 191 18.17 18.51 8.62
N GLY A 192 18.10 17.17 8.66
CA GLY A 192 18.58 16.31 7.58
C GLY A 192 17.87 16.61 6.26
N SER A 193 16.54 16.71 6.31
CA SER A 193 15.72 17.02 5.14
C SER A 193 15.96 18.42 4.59
N THR A 194 16.24 19.40 5.45
CA THR A 194 16.59 20.77 5.01
C THR A 194 17.90 20.76 4.23
N ILE A 195 18.91 20.05 4.73
CA ILE A 195 20.21 19.94 4.06
C ILE A 195 20.07 19.20 2.72
N LEU A 196 19.36 18.07 2.71
CA LEU A 196 19.14 17.29 1.49
C LEU A 196 18.34 18.09 0.45
N CYS A 197 17.26 18.77 0.86
CA CYS A 197 16.48 19.63 -0.04
C CYS A 197 17.33 20.74 -0.65
N TRP A 198 18.22 21.36 0.13
CA TRP A 198 19.15 22.36 -0.39
C TRP A 198 20.08 21.78 -1.46
N ILE A 199 20.66 20.60 -1.22
CA ILE A 199 21.54 19.91 -2.17
C ILE A 199 20.76 19.49 -3.43
N ALA A 200 19.57 18.89 -3.26
CA ALA A 200 18.69 18.49 -4.34
C ALA A 200 18.39 19.66 -5.29
N LEU A 201 18.07 20.84 -4.73
CA LEU A 201 17.87 22.05 -5.52
C LEU A 201 19.13 22.49 -6.27
N GLN A 202 20.33 22.27 -5.74
CA GLN A 202 21.57 22.59 -6.45
C GLN A 202 21.79 21.64 -7.63
N GLU A 203 21.59 20.33 -7.44
CA GLU A 203 21.76 19.30 -8.48
C GLU A 203 20.82 19.53 -9.68
N VAL A 204 19.57 19.91 -9.42
CA VAL A 204 18.60 20.18 -10.51
C VAL A 204 18.68 21.60 -11.08
N GLY A 205 19.66 22.42 -10.69
CA GLY A 205 19.81 23.80 -11.21
C GLY A 205 18.77 24.81 -10.69
N GLY A 206 18.29 24.60 -9.47
CA GLY A 206 17.29 25.41 -8.76
C GLY A 206 15.86 25.15 -9.26
N PHE A 207 14.91 25.96 -8.80
CA PHE A 207 13.49 25.83 -9.20
C PHE A 207 13.28 25.93 -10.72
N SER A 208 14.10 26.75 -11.40
CA SER A 208 14.04 26.88 -12.86
C SER A 208 14.46 25.59 -13.57
N GLY A 209 15.55 24.96 -13.13
CA GLY A 209 16.01 23.71 -13.71
C GLY A 209 15.09 22.54 -13.36
N MET A 210 14.56 22.50 -12.12
CA MET A 210 13.53 21.53 -11.73
C MET A 210 12.28 21.61 -12.63
N THR A 211 11.72 22.82 -12.80
CA THR A 211 10.52 23.01 -13.64
C THR A 211 10.81 22.65 -15.11
N SER A 212 11.98 23.01 -15.62
CA SER A 212 12.37 22.73 -17.01
C SER A 212 12.62 21.24 -17.22
N GLY A 213 13.23 20.55 -16.25
CA GLY A 213 13.49 19.12 -16.28
C GLY A 213 12.20 18.31 -16.25
N LEU A 214 11.29 18.62 -15.33
CA LEU A 214 9.96 17.99 -15.27
C LEU A 214 9.19 18.19 -16.56
N LYS A 215 9.13 19.43 -17.07
CA LYS A 215 8.44 19.75 -18.32
C LYS A 215 9.03 19.04 -19.54
N ALA A 216 10.35 18.81 -19.54
CA ALA A 216 11.03 18.13 -20.62
C ALA A 216 10.73 16.63 -20.65
N GLN A 217 10.41 16.03 -19.49
CA GLN A 217 9.92 14.66 -19.40
C GLN A 217 8.44 14.59 -19.79
N ASP A 218 7.61 15.41 -19.13
CA ASP A 218 6.18 15.51 -19.43
C ASP A 218 5.61 16.88 -18.98
N PRO A 219 4.95 17.63 -19.87
CA PRO A 219 4.23 18.86 -19.51
C PRO A 219 3.21 18.71 -18.36
N VAL A 220 2.60 17.54 -18.19
CA VAL A 220 1.62 17.27 -17.13
C VAL A 220 2.28 17.31 -15.74
N LEU A 221 3.56 16.95 -15.62
CA LEU A 221 4.31 16.98 -14.33
C LEU A 221 4.44 18.39 -13.75
N ILE A 222 4.31 19.44 -14.56
CA ILE A 222 4.29 20.84 -14.08
C ILE A 222 2.89 21.44 -14.04
N SER A 223 1.86 20.66 -14.38
CA SER A 223 0.46 21.08 -14.26
C SER A 223 0.05 21.09 -12.79
N PHE A 224 -0.69 22.13 -12.41
CA PHE A 224 -1.33 22.19 -11.10
C PHE A 224 -2.66 21.44 -11.07
N LEU A 225 -3.25 21.12 -12.23
CA LEU A 225 -4.48 20.33 -12.32
C LEU A 225 -4.13 18.92 -12.83
N PRO A 226 -4.65 17.86 -12.22
CA PRO A 226 -4.47 16.50 -12.72
C PRO A 226 -5.29 16.28 -14.01
N PRO A 227 -4.82 15.46 -14.96
CA PRO A 227 -5.63 15.03 -16.09
C PRO A 227 -6.74 14.06 -15.64
N ASP A 228 -7.77 13.89 -16.48
CA ASP A 228 -8.74 12.78 -16.47
C ASP A 228 -9.44 12.39 -15.15
N LEU A 229 -9.82 13.37 -14.32
CA LEU A 229 -10.58 13.07 -13.08
C LEU A 229 -11.99 12.55 -13.40
N ARG A 230 -12.22 11.23 -13.30
CA ARG A 230 -13.53 10.57 -13.47
C ARG A 230 -14.61 11.15 -12.54
N PHE A 231 -14.26 11.49 -11.30
CA PHE A 231 -15.19 12.01 -10.28
C PHE A 231 -15.20 13.55 -10.15
N GLY A 232 -14.46 14.25 -11.01
CA GLY A 232 -14.38 15.71 -11.02
C GLY A 232 -13.45 16.31 -9.96
N PHE A 233 -13.09 17.57 -10.18
CA PHE A 233 -12.09 18.29 -9.38
C PHE A 233 -12.53 18.52 -7.93
N SER A 234 -13.81 18.80 -7.72
CA SER A 234 -14.36 19.11 -6.39
C SER A 234 -14.28 17.89 -5.48
N MET A 235 -14.58 16.69 -6.00
CA MET A 235 -14.48 15.45 -5.24
C MET A 235 -13.03 15.12 -4.93
N TRP A 236 -12.14 15.27 -5.90
CA TRP A 236 -10.70 15.08 -5.72
C TRP A 236 -10.11 15.97 -4.62
N ALA A 237 -10.36 17.29 -4.69
CA ALA A 237 -9.91 18.22 -3.67
C ALA A 237 -10.54 17.89 -2.29
N PHE A 238 -11.82 17.55 -2.27
CA PHE A 238 -12.52 17.17 -1.04
C PHE A 238 -11.96 15.88 -0.41
N ALA A 239 -11.49 14.93 -1.22
CA ALA A 239 -10.84 13.71 -0.73
C ALA A 239 -9.59 14.03 0.11
N PHE A 240 -8.75 14.98 -0.32
CA PHE A 240 -7.60 15.42 0.48
C PHE A 240 -8.00 16.15 1.76
N PHE A 241 -9.09 16.92 1.74
CA PHE A 241 -9.63 17.55 2.95
C PHE A 241 -10.04 16.49 3.97
N LEU A 242 -10.77 15.45 3.53
CA LEU A 242 -11.16 14.32 4.38
C LEU A 242 -9.95 13.53 4.87
N GLY A 243 -8.92 13.35 4.04
CA GLY A 243 -7.64 12.75 4.44
C GLY A 243 -6.97 13.55 5.57
N GLY A 244 -6.92 14.87 5.45
CA GLY A 244 -6.40 15.76 6.50
C GLY A 244 -7.26 15.80 7.76
N LEU A 245 -8.58 15.73 7.63
CA LEU A 245 -9.49 15.60 8.76
C LEU A 245 -9.28 14.25 9.47
N GLY A 246 -8.98 13.20 8.69
CA GLY A 246 -8.67 11.83 9.10
C GLY A 246 -7.57 11.68 10.15
N VAL A 247 -6.70 12.67 10.31
CA VAL A 247 -5.65 12.68 11.34
C VAL A 247 -6.24 12.58 12.75
N ALA A 248 -7.38 13.23 13.02
CA ALA A 248 -8.05 13.12 14.32
C ALA A 248 -8.69 11.74 14.59
N GLY A 249 -8.78 10.90 13.56
CA GLY A 249 -9.23 9.52 13.66
C GLY A 249 -8.10 8.52 13.94
N GLN A 250 -6.85 8.98 14.05
CA GLN A 250 -5.67 8.14 14.24
C GLN A 250 -5.34 7.96 15.73
N PRO A 251 -5.56 6.77 16.33
CA PRO A 251 -5.31 6.55 17.76
C PRO A 251 -3.87 6.88 18.19
N GLN A 252 -2.90 6.58 17.34
CA GLN A 252 -1.47 6.82 17.57
C GLN A 252 -1.10 8.30 17.63
N VAL A 253 -1.80 9.17 16.90
CA VAL A 253 -1.60 10.64 16.97
C VAL A 253 -2.42 11.22 18.13
N VAL A 254 -3.67 10.75 18.28
CA VAL A 254 -4.59 11.20 19.33
C VAL A 254 -4.00 10.99 20.74
N SER A 255 -3.30 9.89 20.99
CA SER A 255 -2.73 9.61 22.31
C SER A 255 -1.79 10.72 22.80
N ARG A 256 -1.09 11.43 21.88
CA ARG A 256 -0.25 12.59 22.21
C ARG A 256 -1.08 13.78 22.66
N VAL A 257 -2.19 14.03 21.96
CA VAL A 257 -3.13 15.09 22.33
C VAL A 257 -3.78 14.80 23.69
N MET A 258 -4.03 13.52 24.00
CA MET A 258 -4.55 13.09 25.30
C MET A 258 -3.55 13.24 26.46
N THR A 259 -2.25 13.47 26.17
CA THR A 259 -1.24 13.80 27.21
C THR A 259 -1.27 15.27 27.64
N LEU A 260 -2.09 16.10 27.00
CA LEU A 260 -2.21 17.53 27.30
C LEU A 260 -3.29 17.75 28.35
N GLY A 261 -2.98 18.51 29.40
CA GLY A 261 -3.88 18.72 30.54
C GLY A 261 -4.96 19.77 30.32
N SER A 262 -4.81 20.68 29.35
CA SER A 262 -5.75 21.79 29.13
C SER A 262 -5.94 22.20 27.66
N ASP A 263 -7.03 22.94 27.37
CA ASP A 263 -7.26 23.54 26.04
C ASP A 263 -6.19 24.59 25.69
N SER A 264 -5.57 25.24 26.69
CA SER A 264 -4.45 26.16 26.46
C SER A 264 -3.22 25.40 25.95
N ASP A 265 -2.90 24.29 26.60
CA ASP A 265 -1.81 23.40 26.20
C ASP A 265 -2.05 22.84 24.79
N ARG A 266 -3.28 22.42 24.50
CA ARG A 266 -3.70 21.97 23.16
C ARG A 266 -3.52 23.04 22.09
N LYS A 267 -3.88 24.30 22.35
CA LYS A 267 -3.67 25.41 21.39
C LYS A 267 -2.19 25.67 21.16
N GLN A 268 -1.36 25.61 22.20
CA GLN A 268 0.08 25.75 22.06
C GLN A 268 0.67 24.59 21.25
N ALA A 269 0.22 23.36 21.50
CA ALA A 269 0.61 22.18 20.74
C ALA A 269 0.23 22.30 19.25
N MET A 270 -0.98 22.80 18.95
CA MET A 270 -1.42 23.08 17.58
C MET A 270 -0.45 24.02 16.84
N VAL A 271 0.02 25.09 17.49
CA VAL A 271 0.97 26.02 16.89
C VAL A 271 2.29 25.31 16.58
N TRP A 272 2.85 24.57 17.54
CA TRP A 272 4.09 23.81 17.33
C TRP A 272 3.96 22.77 16.21
N PHE A 273 2.81 22.08 16.14
CA PHE A 273 2.52 21.10 15.11
C PHE A 273 2.63 21.74 13.71
N PHE A 274 1.95 22.87 13.47
CA PHE A 274 1.97 23.52 12.15
C PHE A 274 3.27 24.25 11.83
N VAL A 275 3.96 24.79 12.84
CA VAL A 275 5.31 25.38 12.67
C VAL A 275 6.30 24.34 12.17
N TRP A 276 6.15 23.07 12.57
CA TRP A 276 6.99 21.97 12.10
C TRP A 276 6.45 21.35 10.79
N GLN A 277 5.15 21.04 10.70
CA GLN A 277 4.55 20.33 9.57
C GLN A 277 4.67 21.10 8.24
N THR A 278 4.39 22.40 8.27
CA THR A 278 4.30 23.23 7.07
C THR A 278 5.62 23.34 6.30
N PRO A 279 6.77 23.63 6.94
CA PRO A 279 8.03 23.58 6.22
C PRO A 279 8.40 22.15 5.82
N PHE A 280 8.14 21.15 6.68
CA PHE A 280 8.54 19.77 6.41
C PHE A 280 7.87 19.19 5.15
N ILE A 281 6.57 19.40 4.96
CA ILE A 281 5.89 18.95 3.73
C ILE A 281 6.45 19.65 2.48
N GLY A 282 6.80 20.94 2.58
CA GLY A 282 7.46 21.66 1.50
C GLY A 282 8.84 21.10 1.14
N LEU A 283 9.63 20.71 2.14
CA LEU A 283 10.93 20.07 1.93
C LEU A 283 10.77 18.72 1.21
N MET A 284 9.84 17.88 1.66
CA MET A 284 9.60 16.56 1.05
C MET A 284 9.10 16.67 -0.38
N LEU A 285 8.21 17.63 -0.67
CA LEU A 285 7.74 17.92 -2.03
C LEU A 285 8.90 18.27 -2.96
N ILE A 286 9.79 19.17 -2.53
CA ILE A 286 10.94 19.57 -3.35
C ILE A 286 11.89 18.39 -3.58
N ILE A 287 12.14 17.57 -2.56
CA ILE A 287 12.98 16.38 -2.69
C ILE A 287 12.37 15.40 -3.71
N GLY A 288 11.09 15.08 -3.60
CA GLY A 288 10.42 14.15 -4.54
C GLY A 288 10.41 14.66 -5.99
N LEU A 289 10.13 15.94 -6.20
CA LEU A 289 10.19 16.56 -7.54
C LEU A 289 11.60 16.57 -8.11
N ALA A 290 12.62 16.83 -7.27
CA ALA A 290 14.01 16.77 -7.68
C ALA A 290 14.43 15.35 -8.03
N SER A 291 14.00 14.34 -7.26
CA SER A 291 14.22 12.92 -7.58
C SER A 291 13.65 12.54 -8.94
N ARG A 292 12.45 13.03 -9.31
CA ARG A 292 11.89 12.80 -10.66
C ARG A 292 12.74 13.38 -11.78
N VAL A 293 13.34 14.55 -11.56
CA VAL A 293 14.25 15.17 -12.55
C VAL A 293 15.55 14.38 -12.71
N LEU A 294 16.11 13.89 -11.60
CA LEU A 294 17.42 13.25 -11.59
C LEU A 294 17.38 11.77 -12.01
N PHE A 295 16.34 11.05 -11.60
CA PHE A 295 16.17 9.63 -11.87
C PHE A 295 14.96 9.46 -12.78
N SER A 296 15.16 9.25 -14.08
CA SER A 296 14.07 9.22 -15.08
C SER A 296 14.01 7.92 -15.89
N GLU A 297 14.81 6.93 -15.50
CA GLU A 297 14.82 5.60 -16.11
C GLU A 297 13.51 4.86 -15.79
N GLY A 298 12.91 4.17 -16.78
CA GLY A 298 11.60 3.54 -16.64
C GLY A 298 11.52 2.45 -15.57
N SER A 299 12.64 1.82 -15.23
CA SER A 299 12.74 0.79 -14.19
C SER A 299 13.07 1.35 -12.79
N PHE A 300 13.13 2.66 -12.62
CA PHE A 300 13.47 3.27 -11.33
C PHE A 300 12.29 3.17 -10.36
N ASP A 301 12.50 2.56 -9.20
CA ASP A 301 11.50 2.57 -8.13
C ASP A 301 11.37 3.98 -7.52
N PRO A 302 10.21 4.66 -7.70
CA PRO A 302 9.99 6.01 -7.16
C PRO A 302 10.16 6.13 -5.64
N GLU A 303 9.89 5.06 -4.88
CA GLU A 303 10.03 5.04 -3.42
C GLU A 303 11.50 5.18 -2.96
N LEU A 304 12.46 4.90 -3.86
CA LEU A 304 13.90 4.98 -3.60
C LEU A 304 14.52 6.35 -3.91
N GLY A 305 13.71 7.31 -4.41
CA GLY A 305 14.15 8.64 -4.81
C GLY A 305 14.95 9.40 -3.75
N LEU A 306 14.49 9.41 -2.50
CA LEU A 306 15.16 10.11 -1.41
C LEU A 306 16.41 9.38 -0.91
N PRO A 307 16.36 8.06 -0.61
CA PRO A 307 17.56 7.30 -0.23
C PRO A 307 18.71 7.39 -1.23
N ILE A 308 18.42 7.20 -2.52
CA ILE A 308 19.43 7.22 -3.59
C ILE A 308 20.00 8.63 -3.74
N LEU A 309 19.15 9.66 -3.76
CA LEU A 309 19.61 11.05 -3.80
C LEU A 309 20.57 11.38 -2.66
N ALA A 310 20.27 10.93 -1.44
CA ALA A 310 21.15 11.13 -0.30
C ALA A 310 22.51 10.43 -0.49
N MET A 311 22.50 9.17 -0.95
CA MET A 311 23.74 8.39 -1.17
C MET A 311 24.65 9.02 -2.23
N GLU A 312 24.08 9.53 -3.32
CA GLU A 312 24.85 10.08 -4.44
C GLU A 312 25.41 11.47 -4.15
N THR A 313 24.71 12.26 -3.32
CA THR A 313 25.00 13.70 -3.18
C THR A 313 25.57 14.10 -1.82
N MET A 314 25.32 13.33 -0.76
CA MET A 314 25.76 13.69 0.59
C MET A 314 27.07 13.01 0.99
N PRO A 315 27.90 13.66 1.84
CA PRO A 315 29.00 12.98 2.49
C PRO A 315 28.46 11.90 3.46
N ALA A 316 29.28 10.89 3.78
CA ALA A 316 28.88 9.75 4.61
C ALA A 316 28.20 10.11 5.94
N ILE A 317 28.58 11.24 6.56
CA ILE A 317 27.91 11.74 7.78
C ILE A 317 26.45 12.12 7.48
N GLY A 318 26.20 12.83 6.37
CA GLY A 318 24.87 13.22 5.92
C GLY A 318 24.01 12.03 5.52
N VAL A 319 24.59 11.06 4.79
CA VAL A 319 23.91 9.79 4.45
C VAL A 319 23.43 9.06 5.71
N GLY A 320 24.30 8.92 6.71
CA GLY A 320 23.92 8.31 7.99
C GLY A 320 22.87 9.11 8.78
N MET A 321 22.82 10.43 8.63
CA MET A 321 21.77 11.29 9.22
C MET A 321 20.42 11.09 8.52
N ILE A 322 20.40 10.96 7.20
CA ILE A 322 19.17 10.68 6.44
C ILE A 322 18.66 9.28 6.78
N LEU A 323 19.53 8.27 6.79
CA LEU A 323 19.16 6.92 7.23
C LEU A 323 18.59 6.94 8.66
N ALA A 324 19.23 7.67 9.57
CA ALA A 324 18.71 7.85 10.92
C ALA A 324 17.39 8.64 10.96
N SER A 325 17.13 9.54 10.01
CA SER A 325 15.86 10.27 9.88
C SER A 325 14.72 9.36 9.42
N ILE A 326 15.00 8.42 8.51
CA ILE A 326 14.04 7.40 8.09
C ILE A 326 13.70 6.46 9.26
N PHE A 327 14.73 5.99 9.99
CA PHE A 327 14.53 5.21 11.22
C PHE A 327 13.79 6.01 12.29
N ALA A 328 14.10 7.29 12.44
CA ALA A 328 13.41 8.18 13.37
C ALA A 328 11.91 8.25 13.07
N ALA A 329 11.53 8.46 11.80
CA ALA A 329 10.14 8.56 11.38
C ALA A 329 9.36 7.24 11.51
N THR A 330 10.00 6.11 11.17
CA THR A 330 9.39 4.79 11.26
C THR A 330 9.22 4.33 12.71
N MET A 331 10.24 4.50 13.56
CA MET A 331 10.19 4.09 14.96
C MET A 331 9.24 4.95 15.80
N SER A 332 9.23 6.27 15.60
CA SER A 332 8.27 7.20 16.25
C SER A 332 6.81 6.96 15.87
N THR A 333 6.59 6.16 14.83
CA THR A 333 5.25 5.77 14.38
C THR A 333 4.90 4.37 14.87
N ALA A 334 5.83 3.42 14.71
CA ALA A 334 5.66 2.05 15.18
C ALA A 334 5.44 2.00 16.69
N ASP A 335 6.22 2.74 17.49
CA ASP A 335 6.02 2.81 18.94
C ASP A 335 4.64 3.31 19.34
N SER A 336 4.16 4.31 18.62
CA SER A 336 2.92 5.03 18.84
C SER A 336 1.71 4.15 18.53
N GLN A 337 1.81 3.38 17.45
CA GLN A 337 0.82 2.40 17.06
C GLN A 337 0.78 1.23 18.05
N VAL A 338 1.94 0.75 18.48
CA VAL A 338 2.04 -0.30 19.51
C VAL A 338 1.38 0.16 20.81
N LEU A 339 1.72 1.36 21.31
CA LEU A 339 1.12 1.89 22.54
C LEU A 339 -0.38 2.17 22.40
N ALA A 340 -0.84 2.64 21.24
CA ALA A 340 -2.26 2.85 20.98
C ALA A 340 -3.04 1.52 20.93
N CYS A 341 -2.46 0.47 20.33
CA CYS A 341 -3.00 -0.89 20.40
C CYS A 341 -3.02 -1.41 21.82
N THR A 342 -1.96 -1.18 22.61
CA THR A 342 -1.93 -1.55 24.03
C THR A 342 -3.10 -0.90 24.76
N ALA A 343 -3.32 0.41 24.60
CA ALA A 343 -4.44 1.11 25.21
C ALA A 343 -5.79 0.54 24.77
N ALA A 344 -5.97 0.27 23.47
CA ALA A 344 -7.20 -0.33 22.94
C ALA A 344 -7.46 -1.73 23.54
N ILE A 345 -6.41 -2.55 23.71
CA ILE A 345 -6.54 -3.89 24.29
C ILE A 345 -6.85 -3.80 25.79
N THR A 346 -6.10 -3.01 26.57
CA THR A 346 -6.21 -2.98 28.04
C THR A 346 -7.39 -2.19 28.55
N ASP A 347 -7.84 -1.15 27.83
CA ASP A 347 -8.91 -0.27 28.31
C ASP A 347 -10.27 -0.62 27.72
N ASP A 348 -10.32 -1.19 26.50
CA ASP A 348 -11.57 -1.42 25.78
C ASP A 348 -11.89 -2.91 25.55
N ILE A 349 -10.95 -3.70 25.02
CA ILE A 349 -11.18 -5.14 24.74
C ILE A 349 -11.24 -5.94 26.05
N ARG A 350 -10.25 -5.71 26.92
CA ARG A 350 -10.03 -6.38 28.21
C ARG A 350 -9.96 -5.36 29.36
N PRO A 351 -11.05 -4.62 29.66
CA PRO A 351 -11.05 -3.56 30.67
C PRO A 351 -10.65 -4.05 32.08
N GLU A 352 -10.70 -5.36 32.34
CA GLU A 352 -10.16 -5.98 33.56
C GLU A 352 -8.63 -5.77 33.73
N TRP A 353 -7.89 -5.48 32.66
CA TRP A 353 -6.43 -5.23 32.69
C TRP A 353 -6.06 -3.75 32.80
N ARG A 354 -7.05 -2.86 32.79
CA ARG A 354 -6.90 -1.40 32.73
C ARG A 354 -5.93 -0.84 33.78
N ASP A 355 -5.97 -1.36 35.01
CA ASP A 355 -5.17 -0.83 36.12
C ASP A 355 -3.95 -1.71 36.45
N ASP A 356 -3.70 -2.75 35.65
CA ASP A 356 -2.52 -3.61 35.79
C ASP A 356 -1.39 -3.12 34.88
N HIS A 357 -0.49 -2.32 35.45
CA HIS A 357 0.66 -1.77 34.74
C HIS A 357 1.56 -2.86 34.15
N LYS A 358 1.78 -3.97 34.87
CA LYS A 358 2.65 -5.05 34.40
C LYS A 358 2.02 -5.78 33.22
N THR A 359 0.73 -6.07 33.29
CA THR A 359 0.00 -6.64 32.15
C THR A 359 0.00 -5.69 30.96
N THR A 360 -0.16 -4.37 31.18
CA THR A 360 -0.07 -3.36 30.13
C THR A 360 1.29 -3.40 29.41
N GLN A 361 2.40 -3.44 30.16
CA GLN A 361 3.74 -3.56 29.57
C GLN A 361 3.92 -4.85 28.75
N MET A 362 3.39 -5.97 29.26
CA MET A 362 3.43 -7.24 28.54
C MET A 362 2.63 -7.17 27.24
N VAL A 363 1.44 -6.55 27.25
CA VAL A 363 0.63 -6.34 26.04
C VAL A 363 1.42 -5.51 25.00
N THR A 364 2.12 -4.46 25.41
CA THR A 364 3.01 -3.68 24.50
C THR A 364 4.03 -4.57 23.82
N LEU A 365 4.69 -5.47 24.57
CA LEU A 365 5.66 -6.40 23.99
C LEU A 365 5.00 -7.37 23.00
N PHE A 366 3.82 -7.92 23.33
CA PHE A 366 3.08 -8.81 22.44
C PHE A 366 2.65 -8.12 21.16
N VAL A 367 2.14 -6.88 21.24
CA VAL A 367 1.75 -6.11 20.05
C VAL A 367 2.96 -5.78 19.19
N ALA A 368 4.08 -5.36 19.79
CA ALA A 368 5.30 -5.10 19.04
C ALA A 368 5.78 -6.38 18.32
N ALA A 369 5.79 -7.52 19.00
CA ALA A 369 6.17 -8.80 18.40
C ALA A 369 5.18 -9.22 17.28
N PHE A 370 3.88 -8.98 17.48
CA PHE A 370 2.85 -9.26 16.48
C PHE A 370 3.02 -8.41 15.21
N ALA A 371 3.25 -7.10 15.35
CA ALA A 371 3.55 -6.22 14.22
C ALA A 371 4.82 -6.64 13.48
N THR A 372 5.88 -7.04 14.20
CA THR A 372 7.11 -7.57 13.59
C THR A 372 6.85 -8.87 12.83
N MET A 373 6.02 -9.78 13.36
CA MET A 373 5.66 -11.01 12.65
C MET A 373 4.89 -10.72 11.35
N ILE A 374 3.97 -9.74 11.36
CA ILE A 374 3.28 -9.31 10.15
C ILE A 374 4.28 -8.73 9.14
N SER A 375 5.21 -7.89 9.58
CA SER A 375 6.23 -7.28 8.71
C SER A 375 7.13 -8.35 8.06
N ILE A 376 7.60 -9.32 8.85
CA ILE A 376 8.41 -10.45 8.34
C ILE A 376 7.58 -11.31 7.38
N GLY A 377 6.31 -11.58 7.69
CA GLY A 377 5.42 -12.33 6.80
C GLY A 377 5.20 -11.63 5.45
N GLY A 378 5.07 -10.30 5.47
CA GLY A 378 4.91 -9.47 4.26
C GLY A 378 6.10 -9.56 3.29
N LEU A 379 7.32 -9.82 3.77
CA LEU A 379 8.49 -10.00 2.90
C LEU A 379 8.40 -11.22 1.97
N TYR A 380 7.55 -12.19 2.29
CA TYR A 380 7.41 -13.43 1.54
C TYR A 380 6.10 -13.50 0.75
N ILE A 381 5.36 -12.39 0.67
CA ILE A 381 4.08 -12.28 -0.05
C ILE A 381 4.26 -11.20 -1.12
N PRO A 382 4.06 -11.51 -2.41
CA PRO A 382 4.15 -10.52 -3.48
C PRO A 382 3.28 -9.28 -3.19
N GLY A 383 3.88 -8.08 -3.25
CA GLY A 383 3.24 -6.80 -2.91
C GLY A 383 2.96 -6.57 -1.41
N GLY A 384 3.25 -7.56 -0.55
CA GLY A 384 3.06 -7.49 0.90
C GLY A 384 4.04 -6.57 1.63
N ASP A 385 5.04 -6.05 0.92
CA ASP A 385 6.08 -5.14 1.39
C ASP A 385 5.87 -3.68 0.91
N SER A 386 4.79 -3.41 0.16
CA SER A 386 4.44 -2.06 -0.29
C SER A 386 4.06 -1.17 0.90
N VAL A 387 4.93 -0.22 1.23
CA VAL A 387 4.71 0.71 2.35
C VAL A 387 3.52 1.62 2.03
N PHE A 388 3.44 2.16 0.82
CA PHE A 388 2.33 3.03 0.40
C PHE A 388 0.96 2.37 0.60
N VAL A 389 0.74 1.18 0.05
CA VAL A 389 -0.56 0.51 0.08
C VAL A 389 -1.01 0.19 1.50
N LEU A 390 -0.11 -0.34 2.33
CA LEU A 390 -0.40 -0.71 3.71
C LEU A 390 -0.74 0.51 4.58
N VAL A 391 0.01 1.60 4.41
CA VAL A 391 -0.22 2.85 5.16
C VAL A 391 -1.54 3.49 4.76
N VAL A 392 -1.79 3.61 3.46
CA VAL A 392 -3.04 4.16 2.90
C VAL A 392 -4.24 3.39 3.45
N LEU A 393 -4.23 2.06 3.35
CA LEU A 393 -5.33 1.24 3.86
C LEU A 393 -5.59 1.47 5.35
N ALA A 394 -4.55 1.49 6.17
CA ALA A 394 -4.69 1.64 7.62
C ALA A 394 -5.17 3.04 8.03
N VAL A 395 -4.54 4.10 7.50
CA VAL A 395 -4.90 5.49 7.80
C VAL A 395 -6.35 5.76 7.42
N TYR A 396 -6.75 5.34 6.22
CA TYR A 396 -8.07 5.61 5.71
C TYR A 396 -9.16 4.73 6.31
N GLY A 397 -8.84 3.48 6.65
CA GLY A 397 -9.70 2.60 7.45
C GLY A 397 -10.07 3.23 8.80
N LEU A 398 -9.06 3.68 9.55
CA LEU A 398 -9.23 4.34 10.85
C LEU A 398 -9.98 5.68 10.71
N GLY A 399 -9.61 6.48 9.70
CA GLY A 399 -10.30 7.74 9.40
C GLY A 399 -11.79 7.53 9.13
N GLY A 400 -12.13 6.53 8.31
CA GLY A 400 -13.52 6.16 7.98
C GLY A 400 -14.34 5.76 9.22
N ILE A 401 -13.73 5.04 10.16
CA ILE A 401 -14.39 4.57 11.39
C ILE A 401 -14.58 5.72 12.38
N PHE A 402 -13.51 6.46 12.69
CA PHE A 402 -13.50 7.38 13.81
C PHE A 402 -14.04 8.77 13.46
N ILE A 403 -13.73 9.33 12.29
CA ILE A 403 -14.11 10.72 11.98
C ILE A 403 -15.63 10.93 12.00
N PRO A 404 -16.46 10.09 11.37
CA PRO A 404 -17.91 10.27 11.42
C PRO A 404 -18.46 10.19 12.85
N LEU A 405 -18.02 9.20 13.63
CA LEU A 405 -18.46 9.02 15.02
C LEU A 405 -18.03 10.16 15.94
N LEU A 406 -16.77 10.59 15.86
CA LEU A 406 -16.26 11.70 16.64
C LEU A 406 -16.93 13.02 16.25
N THR A 407 -17.21 13.21 14.97
CA THR A 407 -17.91 14.41 14.47
C THR A 407 -19.31 14.51 15.06
N ILE A 408 -20.12 13.45 15.00
CA ILE A 408 -21.49 13.50 15.55
C ILE A 408 -21.48 13.65 17.07
N ARG A 409 -20.52 13.02 17.77
CA ARG A 409 -20.36 13.17 19.22
C ARG A 409 -19.90 14.57 19.60
N TRP A 410 -18.98 15.17 18.83
CA TRP A 410 -18.58 16.57 18.99
C TRP A 410 -19.75 17.52 18.76
N MET A 411 -20.64 17.22 17.82
CA MET A 411 -21.90 17.92 17.61
C MET A 411 -22.90 17.71 18.75
N GLY A 412 -22.64 16.81 19.69
CA GLY A 412 -23.51 16.54 20.86
C GLY A 412 -24.52 15.43 20.64
N TYR A 413 -24.48 14.72 19.52
CA TYR A 413 -25.29 13.53 19.29
C TYR A 413 -24.61 12.32 19.93
N LYS A 414 -25.33 11.60 20.80
CA LYS A 414 -24.82 10.42 21.50
C LYS A 414 -25.47 9.16 20.92
N PRO A 415 -24.87 8.50 19.92
CA PRO A 415 -25.44 7.30 19.31
C PRO A 415 -25.51 6.16 20.33
N ASP A 416 -26.57 5.35 20.25
CA ASP A 416 -26.65 4.09 21.00
C ASP A 416 -25.66 3.05 20.42
N THR A 417 -25.52 1.91 21.10
CA THR A 417 -24.64 0.82 20.68
C THR A 417 -24.93 0.36 19.25
N THR A 418 -26.20 0.06 18.91
CA THR A 418 -26.53 -0.43 17.56
C THR A 418 -26.21 0.62 16.49
N HIS A 419 -26.55 1.88 16.75
CA HIS A 419 -26.26 2.99 15.85
C HIS A 419 -24.75 3.10 15.59
N SER A 420 -23.95 3.05 16.66
CA SER A 420 -22.48 3.12 16.55
C SER A 420 -21.89 1.93 15.79
N LEU A 421 -22.39 0.71 16.06
CA LEU A 421 -21.96 -0.50 15.36
C LEU A 421 -22.30 -0.46 13.86
N VAL A 422 -23.50 0.01 13.50
CA VAL A 422 -23.91 0.15 12.09
C VAL A 422 -23.05 1.20 11.37
N MET A 423 -22.73 2.32 12.01
CA MET A 423 -21.81 3.31 11.43
C MET A 423 -20.41 2.73 11.17
N MET A 424 -19.80 2.05 12.16
CA MET A 424 -18.48 1.45 11.99
C MET A 424 -18.47 0.32 10.96
N GLY A 425 -19.51 -0.53 10.96
CA GLY A 425 -19.67 -1.59 9.96
C GLY A 425 -19.81 -1.01 8.55
N SER A 426 -20.59 0.07 8.38
CA SER A 426 -20.76 0.74 7.09
C SER A 426 -19.46 1.39 6.63
N ALA A 427 -18.69 2.02 7.53
CA ALA A 427 -17.36 2.54 7.20
C ALA A 427 -16.42 1.43 6.74
N PHE A 428 -16.35 0.33 7.48
CA PHE A 428 -15.48 -0.81 7.15
C PHE A 428 -15.84 -1.40 5.78
N VAL A 429 -17.13 -1.65 5.53
CA VAL A 429 -17.61 -2.14 4.22
C VAL A 429 -17.33 -1.12 3.11
N GLY A 430 -17.48 0.18 3.37
CA GLY A 430 -17.17 1.23 2.40
C GLY A 430 -15.69 1.27 2.01
N VAL A 431 -14.79 1.18 3.00
CA VAL A 431 -13.33 1.15 2.77
C VAL A 431 -12.93 -0.11 2.01
N ILE A 432 -13.32 -1.28 2.52
CA ILE A 432 -12.90 -2.56 1.96
C ILE A 432 -13.53 -2.81 0.59
N GLY A 433 -14.83 -2.48 0.44
CA GLY A 433 -15.54 -2.60 -0.83
C GLY A 433 -14.95 -1.70 -1.92
N TRP A 434 -14.56 -0.47 -1.58
CA TRP A 434 -13.89 0.42 -2.53
C TRP A 434 -12.54 -0.13 -2.99
N SER A 435 -11.77 -0.70 -2.06
CA SER A 435 -10.49 -1.33 -2.39
C SER A 435 -10.65 -2.57 -3.28
N PHE A 436 -11.63 -3.45 -2.99
CA PHE A 436 -11.86 -4.66 -3.79
C PHE A 436 -12.38 -4.37 -5.20
N LEU A 437 -13.06 -3.25 -5.41
CA LEU A 437 -13.54 -2.84 -6.73
C LEU A 437 -12.44 -2.22 -7.62
N GLY A 438 -11.17 -2.23 -7.18
CA GLY A 438 -10.06 -1.63 -7.92
C GLY A 438 -10.04 -0.10 -7.90
N PHE A 439 -10.92 0.54 -7.14
CA PHE A 439 -10.98 2.01 -7.07
C PHE A 439 -10.03 2.62 -6.03
N ALA A 440 -9.20 1.83 -5.36
CA ALA A 440 -8.24 2.33 -4.39
C ALA A 440 -7.25 3.31 -5.06
N GLY A 441 -7.41 4.61 -4.80
CA GLY A 441 -6.57 5.63 -5.42
C GLY A 441 -7.05 6.09 -6.80
N ALA A 442 -8.16 5.57 -7.33
CA ALA A 442 -8.77 6.07 -8.56
C ALA A 442 -9.06 7.57 -8.41
N ASP A 443 -8.53 8.38 -9.34
CA ASP A 443 -8.56 9.84 -9.30
C ASP A 443 -8.01 10.45 -8.00
N GLY A 444 -7.10 9.78 -7.27
CA GLY A 444 -6.69 10.23 -5.94
C GLY A 444 -7.79 10.17 -4.86
N ILE A 445 -8.91 9.47 -5.13
CA ILE A 445 -9.94 9.19 -4.14
C ILE A 445 -9.52 7.98 -3.30
N PHE A 446 -9.14 8.29 -2.07
CA PHE A 446 -8.77 7.28 -1.11
C PHE A 446 -10.00 6.55 -0.52
N PRO A 447 -9.85 5.29 -0.09
CA PRO A 447 -10.94 4.49 0.51
C PRO A 447 -11.65 5.14 1.71
N SER A 448 -11.05 6.15 2.34
CA SER A 448 -11.66 6.90 3.44
C SER A 448 -12.88 7.70 3.00
N VAL A 449 -12.92 8.19 1.76
CA VAL A 449 -14.04 8.99 1.25
C VAL A 449 -15.34 8.16 1.23
N PRO A 450 -15.41 7.00 0.55
CA PRO A 450 -16.59 6.14 0.61
C PRO A 450 -16.82 5.56 2.00
N GLY A 451 -15.77 5.28 2.78
CA GLY A 451 -15.90 4.84 4.17
C GLY A 451 -16.61 5.86 5.06
N MET A 452 -16.14 7.11 5.07
CA MET A 452 -16.77 8.21 5.81
C MET A 452 -18.17 8.49 5.29
N GLY A 453 -18.36 8.50 3.95
CA GLY A 453 -19.65 8.69 3.31
C GLY A 453 -20.68 7.64 3.74
N ALA A 454 -20.30 6.36 3.74
CA ALA A 454 -21.15 5.26 4.17
C ALA A 454 -21.53 5.37 5.66
N ALA A 455 -20.60 5.76 6.53
CA ALA A 455 -20.89 5.96 7.95
C ALA A 455 -21.81 7.17 8.21
N PHE A 456 -21.61 8.29 7.52
CA PHE A 456 -22.53 9.44 7.64
C PHE A 456 -23.91 9.09 7.09
N LEU A 457 -23.99 8.38 5.96
CA LEU A 457 -25.26 7.90 5.42
C LEU A 457 -25.99 7.00 6.43
N ALA A 458 -25.26 6.04 7.01
CA ALA A 458 -25.78 5.17 8.06
C ALA A 458 -26.29 5.96 9.27
N HIS A 459 -25.56 7.01 9.68
CA HIS A 459 -25.99 7.90 10.76
C HIS A 459 -27.33 8.57 10.47
N PHE A 460 -27.48 9.22 9.31
CA PHE A 460 -28.71 9.92 8.95
C PHE A 460 -29.90 8.95 8.82
N VAL A 461 -29.70 7.79 8.20
CA VAL A 461 -30.73 6.75 8.08
C VAL A 461 -31.15 6.24 9.47
N MET A 462 -30.19 5.91 10.34
CA MET A 462 -30.47 5.41 11.69
C MET A 462 -31.13 6.46 12.58
N ASN A 463 -30.74 7.74 12.46
CA ASN A 463 -31.39 8.83 13.17
C ASN A 463 -32.87 8.96 12.75
N GLN A 464 -33.18 8.95 11.45
CA GLN A 464 -34.56 9.02 10.97
C GLN A 464 -35.42 7.83 11.42
N ILE A 465 -34.85 6.62 11.44
CA ILE A 465 -35.59 5.40 11.80
C ILE A 465 -35.81 5.28 13.31
N ARG A 466 -34.79 5.61 14.13
CA ARG A 466 -34.80 5.30 15.56
C ARG A 466 -35.03 6.51 16.46
N THR A 467 -34.52 7.66 16.08
CA THR A 467 -34.48 8.85 16.92
C THR A 467 -34.86 10.12 16.13
N PRO A 468 -36.00 10.13 15.40
CA PRO A 468 -36.39 11.28 14.57
C PRO A 468 -36.67 12.55 15.38
N GLU A 469 -36.94 12.39 16.68
CA GLU A 469 -37.15 13.48 17.65
C GLU A 469 -35.84 14.24 17.96
N LEU A 470 -34.68 13.59 17.80
CA LEU A 470 -33.36 14.18 18.04
C LEU A 470 -32.79 14.69 16.72
N SER A 471 -32.30 15.93 16.70
CA SER A 471 -31.56 16.45 15.55
C SER A 471 -30.37 15.54 15.22
N SER A 472 -30.25 15.15 13.94
CA SER A 472 -29.06 14.44 13.45
C SER A 472 -27.77 15.24 13.63
N LEU A 473 -27.85 16.57 13.79
CA LEU A 473 -26.71 17.44 14.08
C LEU A 473 -26.49 17.65 15.59
N GLY A 474 -27.08 16.78 16.43
CA GLY A 474 -26.92 16.80 17.88
C GLY A 474 -27.48 18.06 18.52
N ARG A 475 -26.59 18.93 19.02
CA ARG A 475 -26.94 20.21 19.68
C ARG A 475 -27.27 21.33 18.70
N TYR A 476 -27.09 21.10 17.41
CA TYR A 476 -27.42 22.06 16.37
C TYR A 476 -28.75 21.67 15.71
N ASP A 477 -29.60 22.66 15.48
CA ASP A 477 -30.80 22.48 14.68
C ASP A 477 -30.46 22.55 13.19
N TRP A 478 -31.26 21.85 12.37
CA TRP A 478 -31.19 22.03 10.94
C TRP A 478 -31.49 23.49 10.59
N PRO A 479 -30.69 24.13 9.71
CA PRO A 479 -31.02 25.47 9.24
C PRO A 479 -32.37 25.46 8.52
N ASP A 480 -33.10 26.58 8.57
CA ASP A 480 -34.37 26.74 7.84
C ASP A 480 -34.18 26.46 6.34
N LEU A 481 -35.22 25.99 5.65
CA LEU A 481 -35.19 25.64 4.22
C LEU A 481 -34.59 26.75 3.32
N GLU A 482 -34.86 28.02 3.62
CA GLU A 482 -34.28 29.15 2.89
C GLU A 482 -32.75 29.24 3.09
N LYS A 483 -32.27 29.03 4.32
CA LYS A 483 -30.84 29.04 4.65
C LYS A 483 -30.14 27.81 4.05
N LEU A 484 -30.78 26.65 4.10
CA LEU A 484 -30.28 25.44 3.43
C LEU A 484 -30.21 25.64 1.92
N GLY A 485 -31.22 26.25 1.30
CA GLY A 485 -31.21 26.61 -0.11
C GLY A 485 -30.07 27.59 -0.45
N ALA A 486 -29.85 28.60 0.39
CA ALA A 486 -28.75 29.55 0.21
C ALA A 486 -27.37 28.88 0.38
N ILE A 487 -27.18 28.04 1.41
CA ILE A 487 -25.94 27.30 1.63
C ILE A 487 -25.68 26.34 0.47
N GLY A 488 -26.70 25.57 0.07
CA GLY A 488 -26.62 24.64 -1.06
C GLY A 488 -26.31 25.36 -2.37
N PHE A 489 -26.90 26.53 -2.61
CA PHE A 489 -26.58 27.37 -3.77
C PHE A 489 -25.13 27.86 -3.74
N VAL A 490 -24.64 28.36 -2.59
CA VAL A 490 -23.25 28.83 -2.47
C VAL A 490 -22.26 27.68 -2.70
N ILE A 491 -22.48 26.52 -2.08
CA ILE A 491 -21.63 25.32 -2.28
C ILE A 491 -21.70 24.88 -3.74
N GLY A 492 -22.90 24.82 -4.32
CA GLY A 492 -23.11 24.45 -5.71
C GLY A 492 -22.42 25.40 -6.70
N VAL A 493 -22.42 26.71 -6.44
CA VAL A 493 -21.71 27.71 -7.25
C VAL A 493 -20.19 27.51 -7.16
N ILE A 494 -19.66 27.24 -5.97
CA ILE A 494 -18.21 27.00 -5.78
C ILE A 494 -17.80 25.72 -6.53
N PHE A 495 -18.54 24.63 -6.38
CA PHE A 495 -18.25 23.37 -7.07
C PHE A 495 -18.41 23.52 -8.58
N PHE A 496 -19.49 24.13 -9.05
CA PHE A 496 -19.70 24.36 -10.48
C PHE A 496 -18.60 25.25 -11.08
N ALA A 497 -18.16 26.30 -10.38
CA ALA A 497 -17.03 27.11 -10.82
C ALA A 497 -15.72 26.32 -10.84
N GLY A 498 -15.50 25.45 -9.85
CA GLY A 498 -14.36 24.54 -9.79
C GLY A 498 -14.35 23.56 -10.97
N GLU A 499 -15.47 22.88 -11.23
CA GLU A 499 -15.60 21.95 -12.36
C GLU A 499 -15.49 22.67 -13.71
N LEU A 500 -16.12 23.83 -13.89
CA LEU A 500 -15.95 24.60 -15.12
C LEU A 500 -14.51 25.04 -15.33
N SER A 501 -13.83 25.48 -14.27
CA SER A 501 -12.41 25.83 -14.34
C SER A 501 -11.57 24.61 -14.68
N TYR A 502 -11.91 23.44 -14.15
CA TYR A 502 -11.24 22.18 -14.46
C TYR A 502 -11.45 21.80 -15.93
N LEU A 503 -12.69 21.75 -16.42
CA LEU A 503 -13.00 21.41 -17.81
C LEU A 503 -12.35 22.34 -18.85
N VAL A 504 -12.01 23.57 -18.48
CA VAL A 504 -11.37 24.55 -19.37
C VAL A 504 -9.84 24.51 -19.29
N ASN A 505 -9.27 24.14 -18.14
CA ASN A 505 -7.83 24.26 -17.87
C ASN A 505 -7.14 22.93 -17.52
N ALA A 506 -7.88 21.82 -17.45
CA ALA A 506 -7.29 20.50 -17.26
C ALA A 506 -6.31 20.22 -18.39
N PRO A 507 -5.11 19.70 -18.08
CA PRO A 507 -4.19 19.29 -19.12
C PRO A 507 -4.79 18.10 -19.89
N ASP A 508 -4.46 18.01 -21.17
CA ASP A 508 -4.74 16.80 -21.96
C ASP A 508 -3.95 15.62 -21.35
N SER A 509 -4.53 14.43 -21.40
CA SER A 509 -3.89 13.18 -21.00
C SER A 509 -2.60 13.00 -21.79
N SER A 510 -1.48 12.76 -21.11
CA SER A 510 -0.23 12.35 -21.74
C SER A 510 -0.05 10.84 -21.62
N ASP A 511 0.60 10.23 -22.62
CA ASP A 511 0.99 8.81 -22.65
C ASP A 511 1.98 8.40 -21.54
N SER A 512 2.23 9.25 -20.53
CA SER A 512 3.12 8.93 -19.40
C SER A 512 2.41 8.97 -18.04
N MET A 513 1.14 9.36 -18.01
CA MET A 513 0.36 9.54 -16.79
C MET A 513 -0.83 8.59 -16.67
N GLY A 514 -0.87 7.49 -17.43
CA GLY A 514 -1.80 6.39 -17.18
C GLY A 514 -3.24 6.82 -16.96
N GLY A 515 -3.70 7.80 -17.74
CA GLY A 515 -5.07 8.30 -17.73
C GLY A 515 -6.05 7.22 -18.16
N VAL A 516 -7.35 7.48 -18.03
CA VAL A 516 -8.40 6.54 -18.45
C VAL A 516 -9.00 7.09 -19.71
N GLY A 517 -8.84 6.37 -20.80
CA GLY A 517 -9.15 6.89 -22.13
C GLY A 517 -9.39 5.79 -23.14
N ASP A 518 -9.50 6.22 -24.39
CA ASP A 518 -9.44 5.32 -25.54
C ASP A 518 -7.97 5.26 -25.99
N TYR A 519 -7.48 4.06 -26.23
CA TYR A 519 -6.09 3.76 -26.54
C TYR A 519 -6.01 2.87 -27.76
N THR A 520 -5.06 3.17 -28.63
CA THR A 520 -4.64 2.28 -29.72
C THR A 520 -3.48 1.44 -29.22
N ILE A 521 -3.55 0.13 -29.42
CA ILE A 521 -2.53 -0.83 -29.02
C ILE A 521 -1.88 -1.34 -30.30
N ASP A 522 -0.61 -1.00 -30.50
CA ASP A 522 0.21 -1.62 -31.53
C ASP A 522 1.03 -2.73 -30.87
N SER A 523 0.80 -3.98 -31.26
CA SER A 523 1.35 -5.14 -30.58
C SER A 523 1.85 -6.17 -31.56
N THR A 524 3.02 -6.73 -31.27
CA THR A 524 3.63 -7.84 -32.01
C THR A 524 3.85 -9.01 -31.06
N LEU A 525 3.23 -10.15 -31.39
CA LEU A 525 3.46 -11.41 -30.67
C LEU A 525 4.60 -12.18 -31.34
N PHE A 526 5.70 -12.34 -30.62
CA PHE A 526 6.83 -13.17 -31.01
C PHE A 526 6.67 -14.59 -30.45
N VAL A 527 7.14 -15.56 -31.21
CA VAL A 527 7.15 -16.98 -30.84
C VAL A 527 8.60 -17.41 -30.82
N ASP A 528 9.15 -17.57 -29.63
CA ASP A 528 10.55 -17.89 -29.41
C ASP A 528 10.69 -19.38 -29.10
N ASP A 529 11.50 -20.10 -29.89
CA ASP A 529 11.81 -21.51 -29.67
C ASP A 529 12.68 -21.65 -28.41
N PHE A 530 12.10 -22.22 -27.35
CA PHE A 530 12.75 -22.27 -26.05
C PHE A 530 13.40 -23.62 -25.77
N ALA A 531 12.70 -24.72 -26.07
CA ALA A 531 13.27 -26.06 -25.98
C ALA A 531 12.61 -27.02 -26.98
N ASP A 532 13.35 -27.98 -27.48
CA ASP A 532 12.86 -29.07 -28.31
C ASP A 532 13.59 -30.37 -27.98
N GLY A 533 12.96 -31.51 -28.29
CA GLY A 533 13.52 -32.82 -28.02
C GLY A 533 12.68 -33.95 -28.57
N THR A 534 13.14 -35.17 -28.33
CA THR A 534 12.43 -36.39 -28.71
C THR A 534 12.62 -37.42 -27.62
N GLU A 535 11.52 -37.97 -27.11
CA GLU A 535 11.51 -38.98 -26.05
C GLU A 535 10.73 -40.21 -26.53
N TYR A 536 11.25 -41.39 -26.19
CA TYR A 536 10.54 -42.64 -26.39
C TYR A 536 9.82 -43.02 -25.10
N VAL A 537 8.49 -43.04 -25.12
CA VAL A 537 7.66 -43.26 -23.93
C VAL A 537 6.98 -44.61 -24.05
N MET A 538 7.23 -45.49 -23.08
CA MET A 538 6.67 -46.84 -23.04
C MET A 538 5.15 -46.81 -22.78
N ASP A 539 4.43 -47.84 -23.23
CA ASP A 539 2.99 -47.97 -22.97
C ASP A 539 2.65 -47.90 -21.46
N GLY A 540 1.79 -46.95 -21.10
CA GLY A 540 1.33 -46.69 -19.75
C GLY A 540 2.31 -45.93 -18.85
N ASP A 541 3.49 -45.53 -19.36
CA ASP A 541 4.47 -44.72 -18.63
C ASP A 541 4.29 -43.21 -18.89
N THR A 542 4.80 -42.41 -17.95
CA THR A 542 4.83 -40.94 -18.03
C THR A 542 6.26 -40.43 -17.90
N VAL A 543 6.70 -39.58 -18.84
CA VAL A 543 7.98 -38.86 -18.79
C VAL A 543 7.72 -37.42 -18.36
N MET A 544 8.54 -36.89 -17.44
CA MET A 544 8.50 -35.49 -16.99
C MET A 544 9.77 -34.75 -17.38
N LEU A 545 9.61 -33.56 -17.94
CA LEU A 545 10.67 -32.72 -18.47
C LEU A 545 10.56 -31.31 -17.86
N ASP A 546 11.60 -30.86 -17.18
CA ASP A 546 11.62 -29.54 -16.54
C ASP A 546 12.52 -28.55 -17.31
N PHE A 547 11.97 -27.39 -17.63
CA PHE A 547 12.65 -26.27 -18.28
C PHE A 547 12.59 -25.04 -17.38
N ASN A 548 13.58 -24.14 -17.46
CA ASN A 548 13.61 -22.96 -16.59
C ASN A 548 14.05 -21.70 -17.35
N THR A 549 13.16 -20.71 -17.44
CA THR A 549 13.43 -19.47 -18.19
C THR A 549 14.44 -18.56 -17.47
N ASN A 550 14.74 -18.78 -16.19
CA ASN A 550 15.83 -18.09 -15.49
C ASN A 550 17.23 -18.43 -16.07
N SER A 551 17.32 -19.42 -16.96
CA SER A 551 18.53 -19.74 -17.70
C SER A 551 18.75 -18.87 -18.94
N VAL A 552 17.76 -18.05 -19.33
CA VAL A 552 17.86 -17.10 -20.45
C VAL A 552 18.63 -15.87 -20.00
N GLU A 553 19.84 -15.67 -20.52
CA GLU A 553 20.70 -14.54 -20.14
C GLU A 553 20.28 -13.20 -20.78
N THR A 554 19.68 -13.24 -21.98
CA THR A 554 19.24 -12.06 -22.74
C THR A 554 18.02 -12.37 -23.59
N TRP A 555 17.01 -11.51 -23.52
CA TRP A 555 15.81 -11.58 -24.35
C TRP A 555 15.93 -10.66 -25.55
N GLU A 556 15.70 -11.18 -26.76
CA GLU A 556 15.83 -10.40 -28.01
C GLU A 556 14.65 -9.43 -28.20
N ASN A 557 13.45 -9.83 -27.77
CA ASN A 557 12.19 -9.12 -28.00
C ASN A 557 11.49 -8.68 -26.69
N GLY A 558 12.26 -8.47 -25.62
CA GLY A 558 11.73 -8.19 -24.28
C GLY A 558 11.42 -9.45 -23.47
N ASP A 559 11.18 -9.28 -22.17
CA ASP A 559 10.98 -10.36 -21.20
C ASP A 559 9.50 -10.58 -20.81
N ASN A 560 8.57 -9.93 -21.50
CA ASN A 560 7.13 -10.11 -21.29
C ASN A 560 6.64 -11.43 -21.92
N VAL A 561 6.95 -12.54 -21.24
CA VAL A 561 6.50 -13.89 -21.61
C VAL A 561 5.03 -14.04 -21.22
N VAL A 562 4.14 -13.92 -22.20
CA VAL A 562 2.68 -13.91 -21.97
C VAL A 562 1.99 -15.24 -22.21
N GLY A 563 2.75 -16.25 -22.61
CA GLY A 563 2.20 -17.58 -22.81
C GLY A 563 3.25 -18.60 -23.18
N VAL A 564 2.82 -19.85 -23.25
CA VAL A 564 3.63 -20.97 -23.69
C VAL A 564 2.82 -21.84 -24.65
N ARG A 565 3.44 -22.22 -25.76
CA ARG A 565 2.90 -23.17 -26.74
C ARG A 565 3.72 -24.45 -26.68
N VAL A 566 3.04 -25.57 -26.50
CA VAL A 566 3.65 -26.90 -26.59
C VAL A 566 3.10 -27.60 -27.83
N THR A 567 4.02 -28.06 -28.68
CA THR A 567 3.71 -28.90 -29.83
C THR A 567 4.33 -30.27 -29.61
N MET A 568 3.54 -31.33 -29.73
CA MET A 568 4.00 -32.72 -29.70
C MET A 568 3.60 -33.40 -31.00
N ASN A 569 4.55 -34.02 -31.68
CA ASN A 569 4.34 -34.85 -32.84
C ASN A 569 4.69 -36.29 -32.47
N PHE A 570 3.85 -37.22 -32.87
CA PHE A 570 4.03 -38.64 -32.60
C PHE A 570 3.52 -39.45 -33.79
N GLY A 571 4.22 -40.53 -34.11
CA GLY A 571 3.92 -41.38 -35.25
C GLY A 571 3.17 -42.62 -34.81
N GLU A 572 3.38 -43.68 -35.57
CA GLU A 572 3.05 -45.06 -35.21
C GLU A 572 4.32 -45.87 -35.43
N ASP A 573 4.73 -46.65 -34.44
CA ASP A 573 5.91 -47.50 -34.54
C ASP A 573 5.60 -49.02 -34.49
N GLU A 574 4.31 -49.38 -34.53
CA GLU A 574 3.79 -50.75 -34.44
C GLU A 574 4.63 -51.78 -35.23
N THR A 575 5.16 -52.78 -34.53
CA THR A 575 5.94 -53.85 -35.16
C THR A 575 5.04 -54.98 -35.68
N LYS A 576 5.07 -55.22 -37.00
CA LYS A 576 4.22 -56.21 -37.69
C LYS A 576 4.94 -57.53 -37.97
N SER A 577 4.34 -58.67 -37.60
CA SER A 577 4.86 -60.00 -37.93
C SER A 577 3.78 -60.96 -38.47
N GLY A 578 3.97 -61.47 -39.71
CA GLY A 578 3.02 -62.40 -40.35
C GLY A 578 3.05 -62.39 -41.90
N LEU A 579 2.46 -63.43 -42.52
CA LEU A 579 2.51 -63.63 -43.99
C LEU A 579 1.54 -62.72 -44.79
N LEU A 580 0.64 -61.99 -44.12
CA LEU A 580 -0.42 -61.16 -44.73
C LEU A 580 -0.52 -59.74 -44.13
N CYS A 581 0.55 -59.19 -43.55
CA CYS A 581 0.53 -57.88 -42.86
C CYS A 581 0.47 -56.63 -43.76
N GLY A 582 0.37 -56.78 -45.09
CA GLY A 582 0.28 -55.64 -46.02
C GLY A 582 -1.12 -55.02 -46.18
N ILE A 583 -2.10 -55.47 -45.38
CA ILE A 583 -3.53 -55.12 -45.49
C ILE A 583 -4.18 -54.81 -44.12
N SER A 584 -3.41 -54.82 -43.02
CA SER A 584 -3.89 -54.44 -41.69
C SER A 584 -3.57 -52.98 -41.41
N ASN A 585 -4.57 -52.25 -40.88
CA ASN A 585 -4.38 -50.91 -40.35
C ASN A 585 -3.71 -51.00 -38.96
N GLU A 586 -2.87 -50.02 -38.66
CA GLU A 586 -2.33 -49.78 -37.32
C GLU A 586 -3.48 -49.29 -36.42
N ALA A 587 -3.44 -49.64 -35.13
CA ALA A 587 -4.44 -49.17 -34.19
C ALA A 587 -4.02 -47.79 -33.65
N PRO A 588 -4.95 -46.86 -33.41
CA PRO A 588 -4.57 -45.53 -32.95
C PRO A 588 -3.98 -45.56 -31.54
N ASP A 589 -2.80 -44.97 -31.37
CA ASP A 589 -2.21 -44.67 -30.07
C ASP A 589 -2.67 -43.32 -29.56
N THR A 590 -2.69 -43.20 -28.24
CA THR A 590 -3.14 -41.98 -27.57
C THR A 590 -2.01 -41.37 -26.76
N VAL A 591 -1.67 -40.12 -27.08
CA VAL A 591 -0.70 -39.33 -26.32
C VAL A 591 -1.44 -38.28 -25.49
N THR A 592 -1.05 -38.16 -24.23
CA THR A 592 -1.51 -37.11 -23.32
C THR A 592 -0.34 -36.24 -22.92
N GLY A 593 -0.42 -34.95 -23.27
CA GLY A 593 0.55 -33.94 -22.88
C GLY A 593 -0.02 -33.04 -21.79
N THR A 594 0.74 -32.79 -20.74
CA THR A 594 0.44 -31.78 -19.73
C THR A 594 1.58 -30.77 -19.68
N VAL A 595 1.27 -29.47 -19.72
CA VAL A 595 2.22 -28.43 -19.27
C VAL A 595 1.74 -27.89 -17.93
N ALA A 596 2.68 -27.71 -17.02
CA ALA A 596 2.48 -27.06 -15.74
C ALA A 596 3.47 -25.91 -15.59
N HIS A 597 2.98 -24.77 -15.14
CA HIS A 597 3.76 -23.61 -14.75
C HIS A 597 3.14 -23.05 -13.46
N ASP A 598 3.93 -23.05 -12.37
CA ASP A 598 3.47 -22.77 -11.01
C ASP A 598 2.19 -23.54 -10.62
N ASP A 599 1.10 -22.83 -10.29
CA ASP A 599 -0.19 -23.41 -9.89
C ASP A 599 -1.12 -23.70 -11.10
N GLN A 600 -0.69 -23.39 -12.32
CA GLN A 600 -1.49 -23.57 -13.54
C GLN A 600 -1.03 -24.80 -14.32
N ASN A 601 -1.99 -25.59 -14.78
CA ASN A 601 -1.72 -26.70 -15.68
C ASN A 601 -2.76 -26.79 -16.79
N GLN A 602 -2.34 -27.34 -17.92
CA GLN A 602 -3.20 -27.64 -19.05
C GLN A 602 -2.81 -28.99 -19.61
N THR A 603 -3.81 -29.86 -19.72
CA THR A 603 -3.66 -31.21 -20.25
C THR A 603 -4.49 -31.34 -21.52
N LEU A 604 -3.88 -31.89 -22.57
CA LEU A 604 -4.56 -32.22 -23.81
C LEU A 604 -4.21 -33.66 -24.21
N GLN A 605 -5.20 -34.38 -24.73
CA GLN A 605 -5.07 -35.76 -25.17
C GLN A 605 -5.50 -35.84 -26.64
N GLY A 606 -4.79 -36.65 -27.43
CA GLY A 606 -5.10 -36.86 -28.84
C GLY A 606 -4.53 -38.17 -29.35
N ASP A 607 -5.11 -38.64 -30.44
CA ASP A 607 -4.71 -39.87 -31.11
C ASP A 607 -4.06 -39.60 -32.48
N ASN A 608 -3.24 -40.53 -32.95
CA ASN A 608 -2.58 -40.51 -34.27
C ASN A 608 -3.46 -41.13 -35.38
N GLN A 609 -4.63 -41.67 -35.05
CA GLN A 609 -5.59 -42.30 -35.96
C GLN A 609 -5.01 -43.47 -36.80
N GLY A 610 -4.00 -44.19 -36.31
CA GLY A 610 -3.34 -45.24 -37.12
C GLY A 610 -2.32 -44.64 -38.10
N GLY A 611 -1.67 -43.51 -37.76
CA GLY A 611 -0.83 -42.73 -38.66
C GLY A 611 0.14 -41.77 -37.97
N ASN A 612 -0.06 -40.45 -38.11
CA ASN A 612 0.74 -39.44 -37.38
C ASN A 612 -0.21 -38.52 -36.64
N GLY A 613 0.04 -38.33 -35.35
CA GLY A 613 -0.67 -37.40 -34.48
C GLY A 613 0.09 -36.10 -34.28
N ILE A 614 -0.66 -35.02 -34.04
CA ILE A 614 -0.11 -33.75 -33.58
C ILE A 614 -0.99 -33.19 -32.47
N LEU A 615 -0.35 -32.79 -31.37
CA LEU A 615 -0.97 -32.11 -30.24
C LEU A 615 -0.36 -30.72 -30.13
N ILE A 616 -1.21 -29.70 -30.19
CA ILE A 616 -0.82 -28.30 -29.98
C ILE A 616 -1.74 -27.74 -28.92
N PHE A 617 -1.17 -27.21 -27.85
CA PHE A 617 -1.92 -26.45 -26.86
C PHE A 617 -1.12 -25.25 -26.39
N GLU A 618 -1.86 -24.23 -25.97
CA GLU A 618 -1.34 -22.94 -25.54
C GLU A 618 -1.95 -22.58 -24.20
N MET A 619 -1.08 -22.17 -23.27
CA MET A 619 -1.45 -21.52 -22.03
C MET A 619 -1.08 -20.05 -22.17
N ILE A 620 -2.08 -19.16 -22.08
CA ILE A 620 -1.90 -17.72 -22.25
C ILE A 620 -2.32 -16.97 -20.98
N TRP A 621 -1.59 -15.90 -20.67
CA TRP A 621 -1.78 -15.08 -19.48
C TRP A 621 -2.12 -13.62 -19.79
N TYR A 622 -2.17 -13.26 -21.08
CA TYR A 622 -2.59 -11.93 -21.54
C TYR A 622 -4.00 -11.93 -22.12
N ASN A 623 -4.61 -10.74 -22.14
CA ASN A 623 -5.91 -10.52 -22.77
C ASN A 623 -5.75 -10.42 -24.29
N SER A 624 -5.87 -11.56 -24.97
CA SER A 624 -5.79 -11.65 -26.44
C SER A 624 -6.82 -10.78 -27.16
N SER A 625 -7.97 -10.47 -26.55
CA SER A 625 -8.98 -9.62 -27.17
C SER A 625 -8.55 -8.17 -27.34
N LEU A 626 -7.68 -7.65 -26.47
CA LEU A 626 -7.13 -6.29 -26.58
C LEU A 626 -6.05 -6.20 -27.69
N VAL A 627 -5.26 -7.26 -27.81
CA VAL A 627 -4.26 -7.41 -28.89
C VAL A 627 -4.95 -7.54 -30.25
N GLU A 628 -6.01 -8.34 -30.34
CA GLU A 628 -6.76 -8.55 -31.59
C GLU A 628 -7.58 -7.33 -32.02
N SER A 629 -8.16 -6.59 -31.06
CA SER A 629 -8.93 -5.37 -31.37
C SER A 629 -8.04 -4.19 -31.75
N GLY A 630 -6.78 -4.20 -31.29
CA GLY A 630 -5.84 -3.08 -31.39
C GLY A 630 -6.34 -1.80 -30.71
N ASN A 631 -7.39 -1.89 -29.90
CA ASN A 631 -8.05 -0.74 -29.27
C ASN A 631 -8.59 -1.12 -27.89
N ALA A 632 -8.31 -0.29 -26.89
CA ALA A 632 -8.88 -0.34 -25.55
C ALA A 632 -9.70 0.92 -25.30
N SER A 633 -10.93 0.79 -24.80
CA SER A 633 -11.81 1.95 -24.55
C SER A 633 -12.24 2.02 -23.09
N GLY A 634 -12.09 3.20 -22.47
CA GLY A 634 -12.49 3.44 -21.08
C GLY A 634 -11.64 2.69 -20.04
N LEU A 635 -10.44 2.27 -20.41
CA LEU A 635 -9.45 1.62 -19.54
C LEU A 635 -8.31 2.61 -19.25
N SER A 636 -7.64 2.48 -18.11
CA SER A 636 -6.35 3.14 -17.90
C SER A 636 -5.21 2.42 -18.61
N GLU A 637 -4.13 3.14 -18.89
CA GLU A 637 -2.88 2.53 -19.36
C GLU A 637 -2.40 1.43 -18.40
N SER A 638 -2.51 1.61 -17.08
CA SER A 638 -2.17 0.56 -16.11
C SER A 638 -3.12 -0.64 -16.18
N GLU A 639 -4.40 -0.41 -16.48
CA GLU A 639 -5.40 -1.48 -16.70
C GLU A 639 -5.10 -2.24 -18.00
N ILE A 640 -4.54 -1.57 -19.02
CA ILE A 640 -4.08 -2.21 -20.25
C ILE A 640 -2.78 -3.00 -19.99
N HIS A 641 -1.79 -2.38 -19.34
CA HIS A 641 -0.55 -3.05 -18.92
C HIS A 641 -0.84 -4.29 -18.07
N SER A 642 -1.66 -4.19 -17.02
CA SER A 642 -2.02 -5.36 -16.20
C SER A 642 -2.80 -6.46 -16.93
N GLN A 643 -3.32 -6.17 -18.13
CA GLN A 643 -3.99 -7.15 -18.98
C GLN A 643 -3.09 -7.68 -20.10
N LEU A 644 -2.00 -7.00 -20.44
CA LEU A 644 -1.07 -7.39 -21.50
C LEU A 644 0.26 -7.92 -20.94
N ASP A 645 0.66 -7.50 -19.75
CA ASP A 645 1.86 -7.94 -19.06
C ASP A 645 1.56 -9.14 -18.18
N ALA A 646 2.32 -10.22 -18.38
CA ALA A 646 2.31 -11.36 -17.46
C ALA A 646 3.24 -11.12 -16.24
N GLY A 647 4.13 -10.13 -16.32
CA GLY A 647 5.15 -9.86 -15.30
C GLY A 647 6.00 -11.10 -15.02
N ASP A 648 6.27 -11.38 -13.75
CA ASP A 648 7.02 -12.58 -13.34
C ASP A 648 6.25 -13.90 -13.56
N THR A 649 4.95 -13.86 -13.88
CA THR A 649 4.08 -15.05 -14.03
C THR A 649 4.43 -15.90 -15.24
N GLY A 650 5.14 -15.34 -16.24
CA GLY A 650 5.65 -16.11 -17.37
C GLY A 650 7.07 -16.62 -17.18
N LEU A 651 7.69 -16.33 -16.04
CA LEU A 651 9.09 -16.64 -15.76
C LEU A 651 9.21 -17.72 -14.67
N GLY A 652 10.24 -18.57 -14.76
CA GLY A 652 10.47 -19.65 -13.81
C GLY A 652 10.43 -21.04 -14.46
N VAL A 653 9.92 -22.02 -13.72
CA VAL A 653 10.00 -23.45 -14.08
C VAL A 653 8.76 -23.89 -14.84
N TYR A 654 8.98 -24.55 -15.97
CA TYR A 654 7.97 -25.19 -16.80
C TYR A 654 8.17 -26.70 -16.73
N SER A 655 7.13 -27.44 -16.34
CA SER A 655 7.15 -28.90 -16.33
C SER A 655 6.25 -29.43 -17.43
N VAL A 656 6.79 -30.27 -18.32
CA VAL A 656 6.06 -30.93 -19.40
C VAL A 656 6.00 -32.42 -19.11
N GLU A 657 4.79 -32.94 -18.95
CA GLU A 657 4.53 -34.36 -18.78
C GLU A 657 4.00 -34.95 -20.08
N ILE A 658 4.54 -36.10 -20.50
CA ILE A 658 4.12 -36.84 -21.69
C ILE A 658 3.76 -38.25 -21.25
N THR A 659 2.52 -38.67 -21.50
CA THR A 659 2.03 -40.03 -21.23
C THR A 659 1.54 -40.65 -22.52
N VAL A 660 1.89 -41.92 -22.75
CA VAL A 660 1.49 -42.68 -23.94
C VAL A 660 0.66 -43.89 -23.52
N GLU A 661 -0.48 -44.07 -24.17
CA GLU A 661 -1.27 -45.30 -24.16
C GLU A 661 -1.23 -45.88 -25.58
N ALA A 662 -0.46 -46.95 -25.76
CA ALA A 662 -0.27 -47.57 -27.07
C ALA A 662 -1.23 -48.76 -27.23
N ASP A 663 -1.85 -48.91 -28.40
CA ASP A 663 -2.77 -50.03 -28.67
C ASP A 663 -2.26 -50.82 -29.88
N ALA A 664 -2.04 -52.12 -29.71
CA ALA A 664 -1.60 -52.97 -30.80
C ALA A 664 -2.80 -53.51 -31.60
N GLY A 665 -2.84 -53.18 -32.89
CA GLY A 665 -3.86 -53.66 -33.81
C GLY A 665 -3.75 -55.16 -34.17
N GLY A 666 -4.34 -55.51 -35.31
CA GLY A 666 -4.14 -56.81 -35.94
C GLY A 666 -5.37 -57.70 -36.08
N ASN A 667 -5.16 -58.85 -36.69
CA ASN A 667 -6.19 -59.87 -36.93
C ASN A 667 -5.56 -61.27 -36.81
N GLY A 668 -6.36 -62.34 -36.85
CA GLY A 668 -5.85 -63.70 -36.65
C GLY A 668 -4.75 -64.21 -37.62
N ALA A 669 -4.33 -63.40 -38.61
CA ALA A 669 -3.24 -63.70 -39.56
C ALA A 669 -2.03 -62.75 -39.51
N CYS A 670 -2.07 -61.67 -38.72
CA CYS A 670 -0.96 -60.73 -38.51
C CYS A 670 -0.92 -60.32 -37.03
N ASN A 671 0.22 -60.59 -36.36
CA ASN A 671 0.43 -60.19 -34.97
C ASN A 671 1.15 -58.84 -34.95
N HIS A 672 0.53 -57.85 -34.32
CA HIS A 672 1.13 -56.55 -34.07
C HIS A 672 1.65 -56.55 -32.62
N SER A 673 2.73 -55.83 -32.38
CA SER A 673 3.21 -55.49 -31.04
C SER A 673 3.57 -54.02 -31.01
N ASP A 674 3.05 -53.35 -30.01
CA ASP A 674 3.33 -51.97 -29.69
C ASP A 674 3.83 -51.91 -28.25
N ASP A 675 5.00 -51.31 -28.04
CA ASP A 675 5.65 -51.20 -26.75
C ASP A 675 5.70 -49.74 -26.23
N GLY A 676 5.27 -48.75 -27.04
CA GLY A 676 5.36 -47.32 -26.74
C GLY A 676 5.52 -46.45 -27.99
N GLU A 677 5.63 -45.13 -27.84
CA GLU A 677 5.65 -44.19 -28.97
C GLU A 677 6.81 -43.19 -28.88
N GLU A 678 7.37 -42.79 -30.04
CA GLU A 678 8.38 -41.73 -30.14
C GLU A 678 7.70 -40.35 -30.25
N VAL A 679 7.79 -39.55 -29.20
CA VAL A 679 7.17 -38.23 -29.13
C VAL A 679 8.23 -37.15 -29.32
N THR A 680 8.19 -36.44 -30.45
CA THR A 680 8.96 -35.20 -30.66
C THR A 680 8.19 -34.01 -30.11
N TYR A 681 8.75 -33.30 -29.14
CA TYR A 681 8.14 -32.12 -28.53
C TYR A 681 8.91 -30.83 -28.82
N SER A 682 8.19 -29.71 -28.84
CA SER A 682 8.72 -28.36 -28.93
C SER A 682 7.94 -27.45 -27.99
N LEU A 683 8.69 -26.72 -27.17
CA LEU A 683 8.23 -25.73 -26.20
C LEU A 683 8.62 -24.35 -26.73
N GLN A 684 7.62 -23.54 -27.06
CA GLN A 684 7.80 -22.19 -27.58
C GLN A 684 7.21 -21.18 -26.59
N LEU A 685 7.94 -20.10 -26.30
CA LEU A 685 7.44 -19.02 -25.46
C LEU A 685 6.77 -17.96 -26.34
N LEU A 686 5.64 -17.45 -25.87
CA LEU A 686 4.93 -16.36 -26.51
C LEU A 686 5.36 -15.07 -25.83
N VAL A 687 6.10 -14.21 -26.54
CA VAL A 687 6.61 -12.94 -26.02
C VAL A 687 5.82 -11.82 -26.66
N LEU A 688 5.17 -10.98 -25.85
CA LEU A 688 4.36 -9.88 -26.35
C LEU A 688 5.11 -8.56 -26.18
N ASP A 689 5.47 -7.97 -27.31
CA ASP A 689 5.94 -6.58 -27.39
C ASP A 689 4.79 -5.70 -27.84
N TYR A 690 4.60 -4.56 -27.18
CA TYR A 690 3.53 -3.64 -27.54
C TYR A 690 3.84 -2.21 -27.12
N SER A 691 3.24 -1.28 -27.85
CA SER A 691 3.18 0.13 -27.50
C SER A 691 1.72 0.57 -27.41
N ILE A 692 1.41 1.33 -26.37
CA ILE A 692 0.10 1.95 -26.18
C ILE A 692 0.24 3.42 -26.60
N GLU A 693 -0.68 3.89 -27.43
CA GLU A 693 -0.83 5.32 -27.76
C GLU A 693 -2.26 5.76 -27.45
N ALA A 694 -2.45 6.92 -26.81
CA ALA A 694 -3.79 7.49 -26.65
C ALA A 694 -4.44 7.74 -28.03
N ALA A 695 -5.69 7.31 -28.20
CA ALA A 695 -6.42 7.35 -29.47
C ALA A 695 -7.03 8.72 -29.81
#